data_AF-A8HRM8-F1
#
_entry.id   AF-A8HRM8-F1
#
_cell.length_a   1.000
_cell.length_b   1.000
_cell.length_c   1.000
_cell.angle_alpha   90.00
_cell.angle_beta   90.00
_cell.angle_gamma   90.00
#
_symmetry.space_group_name_H-M   'P 1'
#
loop_
_entity.id
_entity.type
_entity.pdbx_description
1 polymer ?
#
loop_
_entity_poly.entity_id
_entity_poly.type
_entity_poly.pdbx_seq_one_letter_code
_entity_poly.pdbx_strand_id
1 'polypeptide(L)'
;MPGARGPASGKPSGLSLHRRPDTRPLLRIGHRSFTCQARGGGLRSRAAWLGTGAAGGDRFSPDRMRVDGTPGAKALPMTSTWRHRRRETGMDEKAGLRGQRETEGGTLLDLRILGVGLILLCVLVAFTVHVSRPGIEADLAVRAAERLDAIGESWATARFSGRDATLIGEALAQEPRDKVRGAIESLSGVGSVTDATTLLPERRPFTFSVIRDGPRVQLEGYVPSRYALARIAAAVKGLPPGLEVRGLDQLVRARGAPPGDFSSVVIFALDALMRVQSGRITLSDDMLSIEGRAPDLAAYNALRLTMSEPLPQDFRLARFAVRPPAASPYLWSAAREGRAVVVRGHVPSEEVRQQVLAALRAAMPEAGISDHTDLADGAPSLDRWLAAVRFAANQLALVPTGQVSLSNTSIYLEGAASTFPIYDALSAARRAPPEGFQVVRFSVEPPVAAPFIWRVSRQGGQAQISGYAPSEDARRVMGDAVKALFAGVQVSDQVRLASGGPPSDIWTAAVTFALTQVSRMAQGEASVLTGAVTLSGEAADSASYASLRDALKAPPPGVKVDASRVLPPVISPYVFAVRTEESGVTLSGFFPDDAVHARLLETVGRLFPGVRVNDVTAVGAGAPPRFADAAIAALAPLARLETGDLRFSDGQVSLSGTDRYPAAGAQIEAELKAALPKGFAMDLAVEAPPASLPVGPRECLKLLTDATARGLVFLPGGQPGPGSLPALDRLAQAALRCPPLALQGAQGAAVPDPVAAIQGEAIRAHLVAAGVPASHVSWMADFGGEGAESLTVAGVRISVRPQ
;
A
#
# COMPACT_ATOMS: atom_id res chain seq x y z
N MET A 1 30.24 5.02 -51.83
CA MET A 1 31.45 5.85 -51.60
C MET A 1 31.67 6.00 -50.10
N PRO A 2 32.92 6.10 -49.60
CA PRO A 2 33.22 6.09 -48.17
C PRO A 2 33.81 7.40 -47.61
N GLY A 3 33.78 7.55 -46.29
CA GLY A 3 34.52 8.56 -45.50
C GLY A 3 34.12 8.48 -44.02
N ALA A 4 35.00 8.57 -43.02
CA ALA A 4 36.46 8.76 -43.02
C ALA A 4 37.16 7.96 -41.89
N ARG A 5 38.50 7.96 -41.87
CA ARG A 5 39.38 7.40 -40.81
C ARG A 5 39.68 8.53 -39.80
N GLY A 6 39.75 8.33 -38.47
CA GLY A 6 40.88 7.76 -37.70
C GLY A 6 41.96 8.83 -37.36
N PRO A 7 42.95 8.63 -36.45
CA PRO A 7 43.20 7.52 -35.52
C PRO A 7 43.71 7.99 -34.10
N ALA A 8 44.55 7.18 -33.44
CA ALA A 8 45.60 7.53 -32.43
C ALA A 8 45.32 7.54 -30.90
N SER A 9 45.38 6.33 -30.31
CA SER A 9 46.27 5.93 -29.18
C SER A 9 46.67 6.87 -28.03
N GLY A 10 46.44 6.40 -26.80
CA GLY A 10 47.22 6.72 -25.59
C GLY A 10 47.25 5.51 -24.64
N LYS A 11 48.39 5.20 -24.00
CA LYS A 11 48.58 4.03 -23.11
C LYS A 11 49.51 4.38 -21.92
N PRO A 12 49.80 3.47 -20.96
CA PRO A 12 49.42 3.65 -19.57
C PRO A 12 50.58 4.09 -18.65
N SER A 13 50.24 4.44 -17.42
CA SER A 13 51.14 4.35 -16.26
C SER A 13 50.32 4.14 -14.99
N GLY A 14 50.84 3.35 -14.06
CA GLY A 14 50.24 3.10 -12.76
C GLY A 14 51.33 2.92 -11.72
N LEU A 15 51.01 3.19 -10.46
CA LEU A 15 51.93 3.02 -9.34
C LEU A 15 51.15 2.69 -8.07
N SER A 16 51.31 1.45 -7.60
CA SER A 16 50.84 1.00 -6.30
C SER A 16 51.80 1.46 -5.20
N LEU A 17 51.32 1.64 -3.97
CA LEU A 17 51.95 1.05 -2.78
C LEU A 17 51.08 1.14 -1.51
N HIS A 18 51.26 0.11 -0.69
CA HIS A 18 50.80 -0.16 0.69
C HIS A 18 50.47 1.04 1.61
N ARG A 19 49.58 0.92 2.61
CA ARG A 19 49.66 -0.05 3.74
C ARG A 19 48.34 -0.26 4.51
N ARG A 20 48.18 -1.45 5.10
CA ARG A 20 47.36 -1.77 6.29
C ARG A 20 48.28 -1.72 7.54
N PRO A 21 47.82 -1.72 8.83
CA PRO A 21 46.81 -2.65 9.36
C PRO A 21 45.85 -2.15 10.49
N ASP A 22 44.93 -3.06 10.84
CA ASP A 22 44.25 -3.33 12.13
C ASP A 22 43.88 -2.23 13.14
N THR A 23 42.60 -2.25 13.55
CA THR A 23 42.26 -2.44 14.98
C THR A 23 40.86 -3.01 15.22
N ARG A 24 40.79 -3.99 16.11
CA ARG A 24 39.65 -4.62 16.83
C ARG A 24 40.28 -5.22 18.12
N PRO A 25 39.58 -5.55 19.23
CA PRO A 25 38.26 -6.20 19.26
C PRO A 25 37.34 -5.82 20.47
N LEU A 26 36.32 -6.66 20.73
CA LEU A 26 35.44 -6.74 21.93
C LEU A 26 34.41 -5.60 22.06
N LEU A 27 33.17 -5.82 22.50
CA LEU A 27 32.64 -6.81 23.45
C LEU A 27 31.71 -7.91 22.85
N ARG A 28 31.09 -8.72 23.72
CA ARG A 28 30.33 -9.95 23.44
C ARG A 28 29.22 -10.14 24.50
N ILE A 29 28.23 -11.01 24.21
CA ILE A 29 27.15 -11.47 25.14
C ILE A 29 26.01 -10.44 25.31
N GLY A 30 24.71 -10.81 25.27
CA GLY A 30 24.15 -12.16 25.06
C GLY A 30 22.61 -12.20 24.91
N HIS A 31 22.08 -13.42 24.80
CA HIS A 31 20.65 -13.71 24.57
C HIS A 31 19.74 -13.30 25.74
N ARG A 32 18.47 -12.96 25.43
CA ARG A 32 17.33 -13.88 25.68
C ARG A 32 16.03 -13.43 25.00
N SER A 33 15.25 -14.42 24.55
CA SER A 33 13.90 -14.25 24.01
C SER A 33 12.89 -14.08 25.13
N PHE A 34 11.84 -13.29 24.92
CA PHE A 34 10.55 -13.51 25.60
C PHE A 34 9.38 -13.11 24.71
N THR A 35 8.65 -14.11 24.23
CA THR A 35 7.27 -13.95 23.75
C THR A 35 6.33 -13.89 24.94
N CYS A 36 5.39 -12.95 24.95
CA CYS A 36 4.18 -13.10 25.76
C CYS A 36 2.97 -12.55 25.01
N GLN A 37 1.88 -13.32 25.03
CA GLN A 37 0.68 -13.10 24.22
C GLN A 37 -0.50 -12.85 25.16
N ALA A 38 -1.08 -11.64 25.12
CA ALA A 38 -2.20 -11.26 25.98
C ALA A 38 -3.50 -11.11 25.17
N ARG A 39 -4.54 -11.87 25.55
CA ARG A 39 -5.92 -11.71 25.07
C ARG A 39 -6.74 -10.94 26.10
N GLY A 40 -7.71 -10.17 25.61
CA GLY A 40 -9.01 -9.98 26.26
C GLY A 40 -9.28 -8.64 26.97
N GLY A 41 -10.58 -8.39 27.22
CA GLY A 41 -11.00 -7.46 28.29
C GLY A 41 -11.65 -6.14 27.83
N GLY A 42 -12.87 -6.20 27.31
CA GLY A 42 -13.64 -5.02 26.92
C GLY A 42 -14.35 -4.24 28.04
N LEU A 43 -15.07 -3.21 27.58
CA LEU A 43 -16.16 -2.44 28.23
C LEU A 43 -15.85 -1.36 29.30
N ARG A 44 -16.21 -0.12 28.93
CA ARG A 44 -17.09 0.85 29.63
C ARG A 44 -16.95 1.05 31.15
N SER A 45 -16.80 2.32 31.58
CA SER A 45 -17.92 3.10 32.18
C SER A 45 -17.60 4.57 32.55
N ARG A 46 -18.62 5.42 32.38
CA ARG A 46 -19.03 6.62 33.17
C ARG A 46 -17.99 7.63 33.73
N ALA A 47 -18.07 8.89 33.25
CA ALA A 47 -18.79 10.02 33.90
C ALA A 47 -18.84 10.09 35.45
N ALA A 48 -18.78 11.24 36.15
CA ALA A 48 -18.72 12.67 35.77
C ALA A 48 -18.55 13.56 37.05
N TRP A 49 -18.96 14.84 36.99
CA TRP A 49 -19.30 15.81 38.07
C TRP A 49 -18.27 16.87 38.53
N LEU A 50 -18.56 18.11 38.10
CA LEU A 50 -18.48 19.44 38.74
C LEU A 50 -17.22 19.97 39.47
N GLY A 51 -17.02 21.29 39.30
CA GLY A 51 -16.20 22.16 40.15
C GLY A 51 -16.37 23.64 39.75
N THR A 52 -17.18 24.40 40.50
CA THR A 52 -17.43 25.84 40.29
C THR A 52 -16.52 26.72 41.17
N GLY A 53 -16.16 27.94 40.74
CA GLY A 53 -15.46 28.88 41.63
C GLY A 53 -14.95 30.17 40.98
N ALA A 54 -15.55 31.29 41.37
CA ALA A 54 -15.35 32.65 40.85
C ALA A 54 -14.09 33.40 41.37
N ALA A 55 -13.95 34.67 40.92
CA ALA A 55 -13.01 35.72 41.34
C ALA A 55 -11.52 35.54 40.92
N GLY A 56 -10.72 36.60 40.77
CA GLY A 56 -11.03 38.04 40.72
C GLY A 56 -10.08 38.93 41.55
N GLY A 57 -9.42 39.90 40.92
CA GLY A 57 -8.77 41.04 41.61
C GLY A 57 -7.26 41.26 41.40
N ASP A 58 -6.95 42.33 40.68
CA ASP A 58 -5.94 43.36 41.01
C ASP A 58 -4.41 43.17 40.97
N ARG A 59 -3.75 44.29 40.60
CA ARG A 59 -2.35 44.74 40.86
C ARG A 59 -1.21 44.07 40.07
N PHE A 60 -0.12 44.78 39.71
CA PHE A 60 0.09 46.22 39.43
C PHE A 60 1.37 46.42 38.57
N SER A 61 1.59 47.63 38.04
CA SER A 61 2.75 48.09 37.22
C SER A 61 4.05 48.33 38.04
N PRO A 62 5.23 48.80 37.52
CA PRO A 62 5.62 49.29 36.16
C PRO A 62 6.96 48.66 35.63
N ASP A 63 7.76 49.14 34.63
CA ASP A 63 8.36 50.48 34.41
C ASP A 63 9.11 50.67 33.05
N ARG A 64 9.03 51.89 32.47
CA ARG A 64 9.98 52.62 31.55
C ARG A 64 10.45 52.01 30.20
N MET A 65 10.85 52.74 29.12
CA MET A 65 11.02 54.17 28.67
C MET A 65 10.88 54.16 27.10
N ARG A 66 10.83 55.21 26.25
CA ARG A 66 10.77 56.72 26.25
C ARG A 66 10.14 57.13 24.87
N VAL A 67 9.24 58.12 24.75
CA VAL A 67 9.38 59.59 24.55
C VAL A 67 9.85 60.08 23.16
N ASP A 68 8.90 60.66 22.41
CA ASP A 68 8.84 62.02 21.82
C ASP A 68 7.39 62.24 21.32
N GLY A 69 6.77 63.43 21.21
CA GLY A 69 7.09 64.79 21.66
C GLY A 69 5.80 65.65 21.74
N THR A 70 5.70 66.55 22.73
CA THR A 70 4.54 67.40 23.14
C THR A 70 4.32 68.64 22.22
N PRO A 71 3.33 69.57 22.43
CA PRO A 71 2.31 69.76 23.48
C PRO A 71 0.85 69.91 22.93
N GLY A 72 -0.22 70.27 23.66
CA GLY A 72 -0.47 70.53 25.09
C GLY A 72 -1.80 71.30 25.29
N ALA A 73 -2.46 71.17 26.45
CA ALA A 73 -3.84 71.65 26.68
C ALA A 73 -3.95 72.82 27.68
N LYS A 74 -5.11 73.52 27.67
CA LYS A 74 -5.85 74.01 28.87
C LYS A 74 -7.19 74.68 28.50
N ALA A 75 -8.00 75.03 29.51
CA ALA A 75 -9.38 75.50 29.36
C ALA A 75 -9.72 76.73 30.23
N LEU A 76 -10.67 77.55 29.75
CA LEU A 76 -11.37 78.67 30.45
C LEU A 76 -10.48 79.88 30.86
N PRO A 77 -11.04 81.08 31.19
CA PRO A 77 -12.46 81.46 31.36
C PRO A 77 -12.92 82.70 30.54
N MET A 78 -13.95 83.41 31.01
CA MET A 78 -14.64 84.57 30.40
C MET A 78 -13.79 85.85 30.21
N THR A 79 -14.04 86.59 29.12
CA THR A 79 -14.17 88.08 29.02
C THR A 79 -14.63 88.43 27.59
N SER A 80 -15.76 89.12 27.34
CA SER A 80 -16.05 90.58 27.41
C SER A 80 -15.75 91.35 26.09
N THR A 81 -16.25 92.59 25.98
CA THR A 81 -16.06 93.59 24.89
C THR A 81 -16.74 93.39 23.51
N TRP A 82 -17.94 93.96 23.45
CA TRP A 82 -18.73 94.52 22.34
C TRP A 82 -18.02 95.29 21.18
N ARG A 83 -18.82 95.53 20.11
CA ARG A 83 -18.73 96.51 18.97
C ARG A 83 -18.08 95.95 17.67
N HIS A 84 -18.46 96.40 16.45
CA HIS A 84 -19.11 97.69 16.08
C HIS A 84 -19.89 97.74 14.73
N ARG A 85 -21.04 98.46 14.69
CA ARG A 85 -21.64 99.24 13.55
C ARG A 85 -22.07 98.47 12.27
N ARG A 86 -22.95 98.95 11.35
CA ARG A 86 -23.88 100.11 11.11
C ARG A 86 -25.04 99.57 10.20
N ARG A 87 -26.20 100.18 9.86
CA ARG A 87 -26.84 101.53 9.89
C ARG A 87 -28.29 101.40 10.47
N GLU A 88 -28.96 102.44 11.01
CA GLU A 88 -29.88 103.46 10.41
C GLU A 88 -31.12 102.86 9.69
N THR A 89 -32.35 103.41 9.80
CA THR A 89 -32.88 104.68 10.37
C THR A 89 -33.70 104.46 11.67
N GLY A 90 -34.17 105.43 12.50
CA GLY A 90 -34.47 106.87 12.35
C GLY A 90 -35.95 107.07 11.99
N MET A 91 -36.80 107.86 12.68
CA MET A 91 -36.69 108.89 13.75
C MET A 91 -37.88 108.74 14.75
N ASP A 92 -37.80 109.07 16.05
CA ASP A 92 -37.94 110.39 16.75
C ASP A 92 -39.26 111.14 16.43
N GLU A 93 -39.92 111.92 17.30
CA GLU A 93 -39.72 112.42 18.68
C GLU A 93 -41.15 112.67 19.28
N LYS A 94 -41.55 112.83 20.56
CA LYS A 94 -41.02 113.28 21.88
C LYS A 94 -41.61 112.41 23.02
N ALA A 95 -41.05 112.25 24.22
CA ALA A 95 -40.61 113.18 25.28
C ALA A 95 -41.77 113.86 26.07
N GLY A 96 -41.89 113.53 27.36
CA GLY A 96 -42.78 114.18 28.34
C GLY A 96 -41.99 114.71 29.54
N LEU A 97 -42.65 115.30 30.54
CA LEU A 97 -42.00 115.79 31.78
C LEU A 97 -42.91 115.67 33.02
N ARG A 98 -42.30 115.76 34.21
CA ARG A 98 -42.96 115.67 35.53
C ARG A 98 -43.49 117.03 35.97
N GLY A 99 -44.59 117.04 36.74
CA GLY A 99 -45.11 118.22 37.46
C GLY A 99 -45.91 117.79 38.70
N GLN A 100 -45.75 118.51 39.81
CA GLN A 100 -46.29 118.14 41.12
C GLN A 100 -47.78 118.51 41.34
N ARG A 101 -48.47 117.62 42.07
CA ARG A 101 -49.34 117.84 43.25
C ARG A 101 -50.17 119.12 43.36
N GLU A 102 -51.48 118.95 43.60
CA GLU A 102 -52.25 119.37 44.80
C GLU A 102 -53.64 118.66 44.76
N THR A 103 -53.98 117.79 45.71
CA THR A 103 -54.77 117.98 46.96
C THR A 103 -56.28 118.24 46.80
N GLU A 104 -57.07 117.16 46.88
CA GLU A 104 -58.44 117.04 47.42
C GLU A 104 -58.78 115.52 47.47
N GLY A 105 -59.70 114.99 48.30
CA GLY A 105 -60.50 115.61 49.37
C GLY A 105 -61.53 114.62 49.96
N GLY A 106 -61.15 113.82 50.98
CA GLY A 106 -62.02 112.81 51.63
C GLY A 106 -62.14 111.48 50.85
N THR A 107 -62.67 110.39 51.42
CA THR A 107 -63.15 110.13 52.80
C THR A 107 -62.71 108.72 53.26
N LEU A 108 -62.59 108.48 54.57
CA LEU A 108 -62.31 107.13 55.09
C LEU A 108 -63.58 106.28 55.15
N LEU A 109 -63.48 105.02 54.71
CA LEU A 109 -64.41 103.93 55.03
C LEU A 109 -63.61 102.63 55.30
N ASP A 110 -64.17 101.69 56.06
CA ASP A 110 -63.42 100.63 56.75
C ASP A 110 -62.73 99.61 55.83
N LEU A 111 -61.39 99.64 55.80
CA LEU A 111 -60.56 98.76 54.96
C LEU A 111 -60.54 97.29 55.42
N ARG A 112 -61.01 96.99 56.63
CA ARG A 112 -60.89 95.66 57.26
C ARG A 112 -61.82 94.60 56.67
N ILE A 113 -62.97 95.00 56.13
CA ILE A 113 -63.95 94.06 55.55
C ILE A 113 -63.47 93.58 54.16
N LEU A 114 -62.86 94.48 53.37
CA LEU A 114 -62.33 94.18 52.03
C LEU A 114 -61.24 93.11 52.05
N GLY A 115 -60.36 93.09 53.06
CA GLY A 115 -59.29 92.08 53.18
C GLY A 115 -59.84 90.66 53.35
N VAL A 116 -60.87 90.47 54.18
CA VAL A 116 -61.50 89.16 54.38
C VAL A 116 -62.30 88.73 53.16
N GLY A 117 -63.03 89.68 52.53
CA GLY A 117 -63.73 89.43 51.26
C GLY A 117 -62.80 89.00 50.13
N LEU A 118 -61.62 89.64 50.01
CA LEU A 118 -60.60 89.27 49.03
C LEU A 118 -60.02 87.88 49.29
N ILE A 119 -59.74 87.52 50.55
CA ILE A 119 -59.23 86.17 50.89
C ILE A 119 -60.30 85.10 50.60
N LEU A 120 -61.56 85.32 50.95
CA LEU A 120 -62.66 84.41 50.60
C LEU A 120 -62.84 84.28 49.09
N LEU A 121 -62.73 85.39 48.34
CA LEU A 121 -62.76 85.38 46.88
C LEU A 121 -61.58 84.57 46.31
N CYS A 122 -60.36 84.76 46.81
CA CYS A 122 -59.18 84.00 46.39
C CYS A 122 -59.31 82.51 46.71
N VAL A 123 -59.85 82.12 47.87
CA VAL A 123 -60.11 80.72 48.23
C VAL A 123 -61.19 80.11 47.34
N LEU A 124 -62.28 80.84 47.07
CA LEU A 124 -63.38 80.37 46.23
C LEU A 124 -62.98 80.27 44.76
N VAL A 125 -62.17 81.20 44.25
CA VAL A 125 -61.55 81.14 42.91
C VAL A 125 -60.53 80.00 42.82
N ALA A 126 -59.69 79.79 43.84
CA ALA A 126 -58.78 78.64 43.87
C ALA A 126 -59.56 77.31 43.88
N PHE A 127 -60.66 77.24 44.62
CA PHE A 127 -61.54 76.07 44.67
C PHE A 127 -62.24 75.82 43.32
N THR A 128 -62.83 76.83 42.68
CA THR A 128 -63.45 76.65 41.36
C THR A 128 -62.43 76.29 40.28
N VAL A 129 -61.25 76.92 40.26
CA VAL A 129 -60.14 76.53 39.38
C VAL A 129 -59.71 75.07 39.63
N HIS A 130 -59.63 74.63 40.88
CA HIS A 130 -59.27 73.25 41.21
C HIS A 130 -60.34 72.23 40.78
N VAL A 131 -61.63 72.55 40.96
CA VAL A 131 -62.76 71.67 40.60
C VAL A 131 -63.02 71.63 39.09
N SER A 132 -62.88 72.75 38.37
CA SER A 132 -63.10 72.81 36.91
C SER A 132 -61.95 72.21 36.10
N ARG A 133 -60.73 72.22 36.65
CA ARG A 133 -59.50 71.84 35.94
C ARG A 133 -59.52 70.42 35.35
N PRO A 134 -59.91 69.34 36.06
CA PRO A 134 -59.93 67.99 35.49
C PRO A 134 -60.86 67.82 34.29
N GLY A 135 -61.98 68.54 34.26
CA GLY A 135 -62.92 68.52 33.13
C GLY A 135 -62.34 69.18 31.87
N ILE A 136 -61.62 70.30 32.04
CA ILE A 136 -60.94 71.01 30.95
C ILE A 136 -59.75 70.18 30.43
N GLU A 137 -58.95 69.60 31.32
CA GLU A 137 -57.83 68.72 30.94
C GLU A 137 -58.31 67.50 30.14
N ALA A 138 -59.47 66.91 30.50
CA ALA A 138 -60.05 65.77 29.80
C ALA A 138 -60.62 66.13 28.41
N ASP A 139 -61.38 67.22 28.29
CA ASP A 139 -61.96 67.69 27.03
C ASP A 139 -60.86 68.06 26.01
N LEU A 140 -59.81 68.77 26.46
CA LEU A 140 -58.64 69.08 25.63
C LEU A 140 -57.87 67.81 25.23
N ALA A 141 -57.74 66.83 26.12
CA ALA A 141 -57.06 65.56 25.81
C ALA A 141 -57.78 64.75 24.73
N VAL A 142 -59.12 64.67 24.76
CA VAL A 142 -59.91 63.97 23.74
C VAL A 142 -59.77 64.67 22.38
N ARG A 143 -60.03 65.99 22.32
CA ARG A 143 -59.93 66.76 21.07
C ARG A 143 -58.52 66.74 20.48
N ALA A 144 -57.49 66.72 21.33
CA ALA A 144 -56.11 66.58 20.89
C ALA A 144 -55.81 65.18 20.30
N ALA A 145 -56.32 64.10 20.92
CA ALA A 145 -56.17 62.76 20.38
C ALA A 145 -56.88 62.62 19.02
N GLU A 146 -58.13 63.06 18.92
CA GLU A 146 -58.90 63.09 17.66
C GLU A 146 -58.18 63.91 16.57
N ARG A 147 -57.64 65.08 16.93
CA ARG A 147 -56.92 65.94 15.99
C ARG A 147 -55.62 65.32 15.49
N LEU A 148 -54.87 64.64 16.35
CA LEU A 148 -53.60 63.97 15.98
C LEU A 148 -53.85 62.73 15.10
N ASP A 149 -54.87 61.95 15.40
CA ASP A 149 -55.24 60.79 14.58
C ASP A 149 -55.76 61.23 13.19
N ALA A 150 -56.60 62.27 13.14
CA ALA A 150 -57.12 62.84 11.89
C ALA A 150 -56.05 63.44 10.95
N ILE A 151 -54.83 63.73 11.43
CA ILE A 151 -53.69 64.16 10.60
C ILE A 151 -52.67 63.05 10.34
N GLY A 152 -52.92 61.83 10.82
CA GLY A 152 -52.06 60.66 10.69
C GLY A 152 -50.86 60.59 11.66
N GLU A 153 -50.86 61.42 12.72
CA GLU A 153 -49.70 61.63 13.60
C GLU A 153 -49.91 61.06 15.02
N SER A 154 -50.69 59.98 15.15
CA SER A 154 -51.00 59.31 16.44
C SER A 154 -49.80 58.60 17.12
N TRP A 155 -48.57 58.85 16.66
CA TRP A 155 -47.34 58.55 17.41
C TRP A 155 -47.09 59.54 18.57
N ALA A 156 -47.70 60.71 18.52
CA ALA A 156 -47.62 61.74 19.55
C ALA A 156 -48.83 61.69 20.50
N THR A 157 -48.65 62.20 21.72
CA THR A 157 -49.74 62.37 22.69
C THR A 157 -49.57 63.68 23.44
N ALA A 158 -50.61 64.51 23.44
CA ALA A 158 -50.68 65.70 24.28
C ALA A 158 -51.22 65.33 25.67
N ARG A 159 -50.49 65.69 26.73
CA ARG A 159 -51.00 65.68 28.11
C ARG A 159 -51.24 67.11 28.58
N PHE A 160 -52.39 67.37 29.18
CA PHE A 160 -52.77 68.72 29.61
C PHE A 160 -52.55 68.95 31.09
N SER A 161 -52.09 70.15 31.44
CA SER A 161 -52.02 70.69 32.80
C SER A 161 -52.75 72.04 32.81
N GLY A 162 -54.00 72.04 33.27
CA GLY A 162 -54.94 73.15 33.07
C GLY A 162 -55.24 73.33 31.58
N ARG A 163 -54.57 74.30 30.95
CA ARG A 163 -54.67 74.57 29.50
C ARG A 163 -53.36 74.33 28.75
N ASP A 164 -52.26 74.05 29.46
CA ASP A 164 -50.94 73.89 28.86
C ASP A 164 -50.71 72.44 28.43
N ALA A 165 -50.35 72.25 27.17
CA ALA A 165 -50.08 70.94 26.59
C ALA A 165 -48.60 70.59 26.74
N THR A 166 -48.30 69.40 27.26
CA THR A 166 -46.99 68.75 27.08
C THR A 166 -47.12 67.69 26.01
N LEU A 167 -46.46 67.90 24.87
CA LEU A 167 -46.37 66.92 23.79
C LEU A 167 -45.30 65.88 24.12
N ILE A 168 -45.69 64.60 24.17
CA ILE A 168 -44.83 63.47 24.46
C ILE A 168 -44.95 62.46 23.32
N GLY A 169 -43.82 61.97 22.81
CA GLY A 169 -43.77 61.09 21.65
C GLY A 169 -42.35 60.93 21.13
N GLU A 170 -42.19 60.07 20.11
CA GLU A 170 -40.90 59.78 19.48
C GLU A 170 -41.01 60.03 17.97
N ALA A 171 -40.39 61.10 17.48
CA ALA A 171 -40.53 61.55 16.11
C ALA A 171 -39.57 60.83 15.14
N LEU A 172 -40.09 60.50 13.95
CA LEU A 172 -39.32 59.86 12.87
C LEU A 172 -38.69 60.84 11.88
N ALA A 173 -39.10 62.11 11.91
CA ALA A 173 -38.47 63.23 11.21
C ALA A 173 -38.86 64.54 11.92
N GLN A 174 -38.17 65.64 11.58
CA GLN A 174 -38.42 66.95 12.19
C GLN A 174 -39.75 67.57 11.70
N GLU A 175 -40.09 67.39 10.42
CA GLU A 175 -41.33 67.91 9.81
C GLU A 175 -42.62 67.36 10.48
N PRO A 176 -42.81 66.04 10.68
CA PRO A 176 -43.92 65.50 11.48
C PRO A 176 -43.99 66.05 12.90
N ARG A 177 -42.83 66.29 13.54
CA ARG A 177 -42.77 66.87 14.90
C ARG A 177 -43.31 68.30 14.93
N ASP A 178 -42.88 69.14 13.99
CA ASP A 178 -43.34 70.53 13.91
C ASP A 178 -44.81 70.60 13.44
N LYS A 179 -45.25 69.69 12.53
CA LYS A 179 -46.66 69.49 12.15
C LYS A 179 -47.54 69.13 13.36
N VAL A 180 -47.10 68.19 14.21
CA VAL A 180 -47.77 67.83 15.47
C VAL A 180 -47.85 69.02 16.43
N ARG A 181 -46.76 69.79 16.57
CA ARG A 181 -46.74 70.97 17.46
C ARG A 181 -47.76 72.02 17.00
N GLY A 182 -47.69 72.43 15.74
CA GLY A 182 -48.63 73.40 15.16
C GLY A 182 -50.08 72.92 15.19
N ALA A 183 -50.33 71.60 15.04
CA ALA A 183 -51.67 71.04 15.14
C ALA A 183 -52.27 71.20 16.54
N ILE A 184 -51.49 71.01 17.62
CA ILE A 184 -51.96 71.22 19.00
C ILE A 184 -52.01 72.71 19.38
N GLU A 185 -51.05 73.52 18.91
CA GLU A 185 -51.09 74.98 19.07
C GLU A 185 -52.34 75.61 18.43
N SER A 186 -52.87 75.00 17.36
CA SER A 186 -54.09 75.44 16.68
C SER A 186 -55.41 75.05 17.39
N LEU A 187 -55.38 74.27 18.47
CA LEU A 187 -56.60 73.81 19.15
C LEU A 187 -57.18 74.90 20.06
N SER A 188 -58.44 75.26 19.79
CA SER A 188 -59.19 76.21 20.62
C SER A 188 -59.30 75.72 22.06
N GLY A 189 -58.81 76.53 23.01
CA GLY A 189 -58.77 76.21 24.43
C GLY A 189 -57.37 75.90 24.98
N VAL A 190 -56.37 75.61 24.13
CA VAL A 190 -54.97 75.44 24.57
C VAL A 190 -54.39 76.79 25.05
N GLY A 191 -53.40 76.75 25.95
CA GLY A 191 -52.68 77.93 26.48
C GLY A 191 -51.30 78.05 25.86
N SER A 192 -50.38 77.17 26.28
CA SER A 192 -49.07 76.98 25.67
C SER A 192 -48.82 75.52 25.30
N VAL A 193 -47.83 75.25 24.44
CA VAL A 193 -47.43 73.90 24.04
C VAL A 193 -45.93 73.70 24.31
N THR A 194 -45.61 72.80 25.24
CA THR A 194 -44.24 72.37 25.54
C THR A 194 -43.94 71.08 24.78
N ASP A 195 -42.97 71.14 23.87
CA ASP A 195 -42.51 69.97 23.12
C ASP A 195 -41.46 69.17 23.91
N ALA A 196 -41.93 68.10 24.56
CA ALA A 196 -41.10 67.09 25.21
C ALA A 196 -40.95 65.81 24.35
N THR A 197 -41.14 65.93 23.03
CA THR A 197 -40.95 64.80 22.10
C THR A 197 -39.47 64.60 21.78
N THR A 198 -39.07 63.34 21.59
CA THR A 198 -37.68 62.98 21.28
C THR A 198 -37.55 62.64 19.79
N LEU A 199 -36.63 63.31 19.09
CA LEU A 199 -36.23 62.89 17.75
C LEU A 199 -35.27 61.70 17.88
N LEU A 200 -35.63 60.55 17.30
CA LEU A 200 -34.80 59.34 17.40
C LEU A 200 -33.41 59.51 16.74
N PRO A 201 -32.37 58.79 17.17
CA PRO A 201 -31.06 58.84 16.54
C PRO A 201 -31.12 58.31 15.10
N GLU A 202 -30.41 58.94 14.18
CA GLU A 202 -30.26 58.45 12.81
C GLU A 202 -29.09 57.45 12.73
N ARG A 203 -29.27 56.38 11.94
CA ARG A 203 -28.29 55.33 11.72
C ARG A 203 -28.13 55.09 10.23
N ARG A 204 -26.87 55.13 9.77
CA ARG A 204 -26.43 54.74 8.42
C ARG A 204 -25.11 53.98 8.57
N PRO A 205 -24.98 52.74 8.06
CA PRO A 205 -26.07 51.94 7.48
C PRO A 205 -27.18 51.65 8.51
N PHE A 206 -28.42 51.59 8.06
CA PHE A 206 -29.56 51.14 8.85
C PHE A 206 -29.62 49.61 8.81
N THR A 207 -29.05 48.96 9.83
CA THR A 207 -28.89 47.51 9.87
C THR A 207 -29.95 46.78 10.69
N PHE A 208 -30.40 45.63 10.18
CA PHE A 208 -31.25 44.68 10.88
C PHE A 208 -30.84 43.26 10.47
N SER A 209 -30.61 42.36 11.44
CA SER A 209 -30.18 40.99 11.17
C SER A 209 -31.08 39.98 11.88
N VAL A 210 -31.25 38.82 11.23
CA VAL A 210 -31.84 37.63 11.84
C VAL A 210 -30.89 36.46 11.62
N ILE A 211 -30.52 35.79 12.70
CA ILE A 211 -29.59 34.65 12.72
C ILE A 211 -30.36 33.40 13.13
N ARG A 212 -30.27 32.32 12.34
CA ARG A 212 -30.81 31.00 12.68
C ARG A 212 -29.68 30.01 12.93
N ASP A 213 -29.68 29.40 14.11
CA ASP A 213 -28.82 28.26 14.44
C ASP A 213 -29.71 27.08 14.89
N GLY A 214 -30.07 26.23 13.93
CA GLY A 214 -30.99 25.11 14.13
C GLY A 214 -32.36 25.56 14.67
N PRO A 215 -32.71 25.24 15.94
CA PRO A 215 -33.95 25.68 16.57
C PRO A 215 -33.91 27.13 17.08
N ARG A 216 -32.74 27.78 17.17
CA ARG A 216 -32.61 29.15 17.71
C ARG A 216 -32.73 30.20 16.62
N VAL A 217 -33.46 31.27 16.91
CA VAL A 217 -33.59 32.45 16.05
C VAL A 217 -33.28 33.70 16.89
N GLN A 218 -32.22 34.42 16.56
CA GLN A 218 -31.84 35.68 17.19
C GLN A 218 -32.16 36.84 16.24
N LEU A 219 -32.86 37.86 16.74
CA LEU A 219 -33.07 39.13 16.06
C LEU A 219 -32.14 40.20 16.67
N GLU A 220 -31.63 41.11 15.84
CA GLU A 220 -30.78 42.23 16.29
C GLU A 220 -30.85 43.42 15.31
N GLY A 221 -30.49 44.62 15.78
CA GLY A 221 -30.42 45.83 14.97
C GLY A 221 -31.58 46.81 15.17
N TYR A 222 -31.90 47.55 14.11
CA TYR A 222 -32.77 48.73 14.17
C TYR A 222 -34.15 48.53 13.54
N VAL A 223 -35.16 49.24 14.07
CA VAL A 223 -36.55 49.20 13.59
C VAL A 223 -37.12 50.62 13.47
N PRO A 224 -37.77 51.00 12.34
CA PRO A 224 -38.16 52.39 12.10
C PRO A 224 -39.32 52.91 12.96
N SER A 225 -40.24 52.05 13.42
CA SER A 225 -41.45 52.51 14.13
C SER A 225 -42.02 51.46 15.09
N ARG A 226 -42.92 51.89 15.98
CA ARG A 226 -43.68 50.97 16.85
C ARG A 226 -44.61 50.05 16.03
N TYR A 227 -45.15 50.55 14.92
CA TYR A 227 -45.92 49.75 13.96
C TYR A 227 -45.08 48.62 13.35
N ALA A 228 -43.89 48.93 12.84
CA ALA A 228 -42.97 47.94 12.29
C ALA A 228 -42.57 46.90 13.35
N LEU A 229 -42.25 47.33 14.58
CA LEU A 229 -41.93 46.42 15.68
C LEU A 229 -43.11 45.46 16.00
N ALA A 230 -44.34 45.98 16.03
CA ALA A 230 -45.53 45.16 16.26
C ALA A 230 -45.81 44.17 15.11
N ARG A 231 -45.62 44.58 13.85
CA ARG A 231 -45.74 43.69 12.68
C ARG A 231 -44.68 42.58 12.71
N ILE A 232 -43.43 42.91 13.05
CA ILE A 232 -42.33 41.94 13.20
C ILE A 232 -42.61 40.97 14.36
N ALA A 233 -43.08 41.47 15.51
CA ALA A 233 -43.47 40.62 16.65
C ALA A 233 -44.63 39.67 16.31
N ALA A 234 -45.61 40.11 15.52
CA ALA A 234 -46.72 39.27 15.05
C ALA A 234 -46.22 38.18 14.08
N ALA A 235 -45.32 38.50 13.16
CA ALA A 235 -44.70 37.53 12.25
C ALA A 235 -43.85 36.51 13.01
N VAL A 236 -43.04 36.94 13.96
CA VAL A 236 -42.27 36.09 14.88
C VAL A 236 -43.18 35.11 15.64
N LYS A 237 -44.36 35.56 16.09
CA LYS A 237 -45.36 34.70 16.75
C LYS A 237 -46.01 33.69 15.80
N GLY A 238 -46.00 33.94 14.49
CA GLY A 238 -46.50 33.03 13.45
C GLY A 238 -45.49 31.98 12.97
N LEU A 239 -44.26 31.99 13.46
CA LEU A 239 -43.22 31.03 13.07
C LEU A 239 -43.56 29.59 13.54
N PRO A 240 -42.99 28.55 12.89
CA PRO A 240 -43.24 27.16 13.25
C PRO A 240 -42.97 26.84 14.73
N PRO A 241 -43.81 25.99 15.37
CA PRO A 241 -43.64 25.64 16.77
C PRO A 241 -42.34 24.87 17.01
N GLY A 242 -41.67 25.17 18.14
CA GLY A 242 -40.39 24.56 18.53
C GLY A 242 -39.16 25.42 18.27
N LEU A 243 -39.32 26.68 17.81
CA LEU A 243 -38.22 27.64 17.65
C LEU A 243 -38.02 28.49 18.92
N GLU A 244 -36.79 28.56 19.42
CA GLU A 244 -36.35 29.49 20.47
C GLU A 244 -36.07 30.88 19.86
N VAL A 245 -37.01 31.83 19.93
CA VAL A 245 -36.78 33.20 19.44
C VAL A 245 -36.26 34.12 20.54
N ARG A 246 -35.24 34.94 20.23
CA ARG A 246 -34.54 35.84 21.16
C ARG A 246 -34.25 37.20 20.51
N GLY A 247 -34.10 38.25 21.32
CA GLY A 247 -33.67 39.58 20.87
C GLY A 247 -34.76 40.49 20.29
N LEU A 248 -36.02 40.03 20.21
CA LEU A 248 -37.17 40.85 19.83
C LEU A 248 -37.36 42.06 20.79
N ASP A 249 -36.99 41.85 22.06
CA ASP A 249 -36.91 42.82 23.16
C ASP A 249 -35.71 43.79 23.06
N GLN A 250 -34.69 43.43 22.26
CA GLN A 250 -33.42 44.15 22.12
C GLN A 250 -33.35 45.00 20.84
N LEU A 251 -34.40 44.99 20.01
CA LEU A 251 -34.50 45.79 18.80
C LEU A 251 -34.63 47.28 19.13
N VAL A 252 -33.68 48.08 18.65
CA VAL A 252 -33.58 49.52 18.97
C VAL A 252 -34.33 50.34 17.93
N ARG A 253 -35.20 51.27 18.35
CA ARG A 253 -35.89 52.17 17.40
C ARG A 253 -34.97 53.32 16.99
N ALA A 254 -34.88 53.58 15.69
CA ALA A 254 -33.96 54.56 15.10
C ALA A 254 -34.50 55.10 13.76
N ARG A 255 -33.94 56.23 13.29
CA ARG A 255 -34.17 56.79 11.95
C ARG A 255 -33.11 56.30 10.96
N GLY A 256 -33.38 56.43 9.67
CA GLY A 256 -32.45 56.08 8.59
C GLY A 256 -32.86 54.86 7.76
N ALA A 257 -33.97 54.21 8.08
CA ALA A 257 -34.53 53.11 7.28
C ALA A 257 -34.81 53.54 5.83
N PRO A 258 -34.72 52.62 4.85
CA PRO A 258 -35.09 52.88 3.46
C PRO A 258 -36.60 53.19 3.32
N PRO A 259 -37.01 53.81 2.19
CA PRO A 259 -38.43 54.05 1.90
C PRO A 259 -39.22 52.74 1.76
N GLY A 260 -40.53 52.81 2.00
CA GLY A 260 -41.46 51.67 1.89
C GLY A 260 -41.79 50.96 3.20
N ASP A 261 -42.59 49.89 3.13
CA ASP A 261 -42.92 49.05 4.30
C ASP A 261 -41.77 48.09 4.64
N PHE A 262 -40.82 48.58 5.42
CA PHE A 262 -39.73 47.79 6.03
C PHE A 262 -40.22 46.50 6.72
N SER A 263 -41.44 46.47 7.27
CA SER A 263 -41.95 45.27 7.94
C SER A 263 -42.27 44.14 6.95
N SER A 264 -42.68 44.46 5.71
CA SER A 264 -42.88 43.47 4.65
C SER A 264 -41.57 42.79 4.24
N VAL A 265 -40.46 43.53 4.20
CA VAL A 265 -39.12 43.02 3.86
C VAL A 265 -38.58 42.15 4.98
N VAL A 266 -38.80 42.52 6.25
CA VAL A 266 -38.44 41.67 7.39
C VAL A 266 -39.24 40.37 7.42
N ILE A 267 -40.52 40.39 7.04
CA ILE A 267 -41.35 39.18 6.93
C ILE A 267 -40.81 38.27 5.82
N PHE A 268 -40.54 38.81 4.63
CA PHE A 268 -39.90 38.06 3.55
C PHE A 268 -38.55 37.47 3.96
N ALA A 269 -37.73 38.21 4.71
CA ALA A 269 -36.48 37.71 5.26
C ALA A 269 -36.71 36.55 6.26
N LEU A 270 -37.68 36.67 7.17
CA LEU A 270 -38.01 35.59 8.10
C LEU A 270 -38.44 34.32 7.36
N ASP A 271 -39.33 34.42 6.37
CA ASP A 271 -39.79 33.29 5.55
C ASP A 271 -38.67 32.66 4.72
N ALA A 272 -37.74 33.47 4.21
CA ALA A 272 -36.53 32.99 3.52
C ALA A 272 -35.57 32.26 4.48
N LEU A 273 -35.36 32.79 5.69
CA LEU A 273 -34.50 32.17 6.71
C LEU A 273 -35.12 30.87 7.26
N MET A 274 -36.44 30.74 7.28
CA MET A 274 -37.10 29.48 7.66
C MET A 274 -36.84 28.33 6.68
N ARG A 275 -36.41 28.62 5.45
CA ARG A 275 -36.04 27.63 4.41
C ARG A 275 -34.58 27.15 4.49
N VAL A 276 -33.73 27.75 5.32
CA VAL A 276 -32.35 27.25 5.59
C VAL A 276 -32.26 26.57 6.95
N GLN A 277 -31.40 25.55 7.07
CA GLN A 277 -31.19 24.79 8.30
C GLN A 277 -30.46 25.64 9.36
N SER A 278 -29.48 26.43 8.93
CA SER A 278 -28.81 27.47 9.69
C SER A 278 -28.29 28.55 8.73
N GLY A 279 -28.16 29.78 9.23
CA GLY A 279 -27.80 30.93 8.40
C GLY A 279 -28.04 32.27 9.07
N ARG A 280 -27.84 33.34 8.30
CA ARG A 280 -28.12 34.74 8.67
C ARG A 280 -28.75 35.44 7.47
N ILE A 281 -29.69 36.33 7.73
CA ILE A 281 -30.04 37.41 6.82
C ILE A 281 -29.69 38.74 7.47
N THR A 282 -29.11 39.65 6.70
CA THR A 282 -28.85 41.03 7.10
C THR A 282 -29.44 41.96 6.06
N LEU A 283 -30.29 42.87 6.52
CA LEU A 283 -30.71 44.07 5.81
C LEU A 283 -29.73 45.19 6.21
N SER A 284 -29.26 45.96 5.24
CA SER A 284 -28.39 47.12 5.42
C SER A 284 -28.82 48.19 4.43
N ASP A 285 -29.50 49.23 4.92
CA ASP A 285 -30.20 50.19 4.07
C ASP A 285 -31.16 49.45 3.11
N ASP A 286 -31.08 49.64 1.79
CA ASP A 286 -31.89 48.92 0.77
C ASP A 286 -31.31 47.56 0.34
N MET A 287 -30.21 47.11 0.96
CA MET A 287 -29.48 45.91 0.54
C MET A 287 -29.78 44.70 1.44
N LEU A 288 -30.28 43.61 0.86
CA LEU A 288 -30.51 42.31 1.52
C LEU A 288 -29.35 41.34 1.22
N SER A 289 -28.76 40.76 2.27
CA SER A 289 -27.78 39.66 2.17
C SER A 289 -28.27 38.43 2.90
N ILE A 290 -28.16 37.25 2.27
CA ILE A 290 -28.49 35.95 2.86
C ILE A 290 -27.30 34.98 2.80
N GLU A 291 -26.97 34.34 3.93
CA GLU A 291 -25.93 33.32 4.04
C GLU A 291 -26.42 32.11 4.85
N GLY A 292 -25.94 30.90 4.57
CA GLY A 292 -26.34 29.72 5.33
C GLY A 292 -26.11 28.37 4.64
N ARG A 293 -26.92 27.37 5.03
CA ARG A 293 -27.00 26.05 4.39
C ARG A 293 -28.47 25.61 4.25
N ALA A 294 -28.86 25.21 3.05
CA ALA A 294 -30.17 24.60 2.81
C ALA A 294 -30.26 23.19 3.41
N PRO A 295 -31.42 22.76 3.94
CA PRO A 295 -31.62 21.41 4.47
C PRO A 295 -31.57 20.33 3.36
N ASP A 296 -32.00 20.68 2.16
CA ASP A 296 -32.09 19.81 0.99
C ASP A 296 -31.99 20.63 -0.33
N LEU A 297 -31.92 19.93 -1.46
CA LEU A 297 -31.73 20.54 -2.79
C LEU A 297 -32.98 21.24 -3.34
N ALA A 298 -34.19 20.83 -2.92
CA ALA A 298 -35.43 21.51 -3.31
C ALA A 298 -35.58 22.84 -2.58
N ALA A 299 -35.28 22.88 -1.28
CA ALA A 299 -35.20 24.10 -0.49
C ALA A 299 -34.14 25.07 -1.03
N TYR A 300 -32.95 24.56 -1.40
CA TYR A 300 -31.90 25.36 -2.06
C TYR A 300 -32.39 26.00 -3.37
N ASN A 301 -32.96 25.19 -4.27
CA ASN A 301 -33.41 25.67 -5.57
C ASN A 301 -34.59 26.65 -5.46
N ALA A 302 -35.57 26.38 -4.60
CA ALA A 302 -36.68 27.29 -4.35
C ALA A 302 -36.19 28.64 -3.80
N LEU A 303 -35.29 28.63 -2.81
CA LEU A 303 -34.75 29.86 -2.23
C LEU A 303 -33.88 30.65 -3.22
N ARG A 304 -33.12 29.96 -4.09
CA ARG A 304 -32.35 30.60 -5.18
C ARG A 304 -33.27 31.27 -6.21
N LEU A 305 -34.39 30.63 -6.56
CA LEU A 305 -35.39 31.20 -7.47
C LEU A 305 -36.06 32.44 -6.84
N THR A 306 -36.60 32.33 -5.63
CA THR A 306 -37.24 33.46 -4.91
C THR A 306 -36.28 34.64 -4.69
N MET A 307 -34.98 34.40 -4.51
CA MET A 307 -33.96 35.47 -4.41
C MET A 307 -33.52 36.03 -5.77
N SER A 308 -33.93 35.43 -6.89
CA SER A 308 -33.68 35.93 -8.25
C SER A 308 -34.85 36.79 -8.78
N GLU A 309 -35.99 36.80 -8.09
CA GLU A 309 -37.16 37.62 -8.39
C GLU A 309 -37.04 39.02 -7.73
N PRO A 310 -37.78 40.05 -8.20
CA PRO A 310 -37.78 41.37 -7.57
C PRO A 310 -38.19 41.31 -6.09
N LEU A 311 -37.34 41.81 -5.20
CA LEU A 311 -37.60 41.80 -3.76
C LEU A 311 -38.65 42.86 -3.37
N PRO A 312 -39.36 42.72 -2.23
CA PRO A 312 -40.32 43.72 -1.79
C PRO A 312 -39.69 45.09 -1.53
N GLN A 313 -40.45 46.17 -1.80
CA GLN A 313 -40.04 47.57 -1.52
C GLN A 313 -38.73 48.00 -2.21
N ASP A 314 -38.50 47.54 -3.46
CA ASP A 314 -37.31 47.87 -4.27
C ASP A 314 -35.94 47.49 -3.67
N PHE A 315 -35.94 46.64 -2.63
CA PHE A 315 -34.72 46.09 -2.03
C PHE A 315 -33.89 45.30 -3.05
N ARG A 316 -32.58 45.25 -2.82
CA ARG A 316 -31.62 44.62 -3.75
C ARG A 316 -30.85 43.51 -3.05
N LEU A 317 -30.68 42.39 -3.74
CA LEU A 317 -29.85 41.29 -3.27
C LEU A 317 -28.36 41.70 -3.35
N ALA A 318 -27.78 42.09 -2.22
CA ALA A 318 -26.34 42.33 -2.10
C ALA A 318 -25.54 41.03 -2.20
N ARG A 319 -26.04 39.94 -1.59
CA ARG A 319 -25.33 38.66 -1.55
C ARG A 319 -26.26 37.47 -1.34
N PHE A 320 -26.11 36.46 -2.19
CA PHE A 320 -26.60 35.10 -1.94
C PHE A 320 -25.40 34.20 -1.64
N ALA A 321 -25.31 33.73 -0.40
CA ALA A 321 -24.25 32.85 0.12
C ALA A 321 -24.86 31.65 0.88
N VAL A 322 -26.03 31.19 0.44
CA VAL A 322 -26.60 29.92 0.90
C VAL A 322 -25.86 28.78 0.20
N ARG A 323 -25.45 27.76 0.95
CA ARG A 323 -24.87 26.54 0.41
C ARG A 323 -25.92 25.45 0.20
N PRO A 324 -25.74 24.55 -0.79
CA PRO A 324 -26.55 23.34 -0.92
C PRO A 324 -26.38 22.41 0.31
N PRO A 325 -27.23 21.37 0.47
CA PRO A 325 -27.09 20.39 1.56
C PRO A 325 -25.72 19.72 1.54
N ALA A 326 -25.22 19.30 2.71
CA ALA A 326 -23.92 18.65 2.83
C ALA A 326 -24.02 17.14 2.58
N ALA A 327 -23.24 16.62 1.62
CA ALA A 327 -23.15 15.18 1.34
C ALA A 327 -21.97 14.54 2.10
N SER A 328 -22.20 13.37 2.68
CA SER A 328 -21.17 12.57 3.37
C SER A 328 -21.49 11.08 3.25
N PRO A 329 -20.64 10.27 2.58
CA PRO A 329 -19.41 10.64 1.90
C PRO A 329 -19.66 11.53 0.67
N TYR A 330 -18.71 12.40 0.34
CA TYR A 330 -18.79 13.21 -0.87
C TYR A 330 -18.35 12.40 -2.09
N LEU A 331 -19.32 11.85 -2.81
CA LEU A 331 -19.10 10.97 -3.97
C LEU A 331 -19.25 11.73 -5.29
N TRP A 332 -18.30 11.55 -6.21
CA TRP A 332 -18.42 11.91 -7.64
C TRP A 332 -17.92 10.73 -8.49
N SER A 333 -18.49 10.53 -9.67
CA SER A 333 -18.02 9.48 -10.58
C SER A 333 -18.32 9.79 -12.05
N ALA A 334 -17.46 9.28 -12.93
CA ALA A 334 -17.67 9.23 -14.36
C ALA A 334 -17.40 7.80 -14.86
N ALA A 335 -18.40 7.19 -15.49
CA ALA A 335 -18.28 5.91 -16.19
C ALA A 335 -18.25 6.16 -17.70
N ARG A 336 -17.50 5.34 -18.45
CA ARG A 336 -17.37 5.43 -19.90
C ARG A 336 -17.61 4.08 -20.56
N GLU A 337 -18.35 4.13 -21.66
CA GLU A 337 -18.61 2.99 -22.55
C GLU A 337 -18.45 3.46 -24.00
N GLY A 338 -17.24 3.24 -24.54
CA GLY A 338 -16.83 3.68 -25.88
C GLY A 338 -16.81 5.20 -26.03
N ARG A 339 -17.93 5.75 -26.53
CA ARG A 339 -18.16 7.19 -26.74
C ARG A 339 -19.23 7.78 -25.80
N ALA A 340 -19.93 6.97 -25.01
CA ALA A 340 -20.81 7.47 -23.96
C ALA A 340 -20.02 7.69 -22.66
N VAL A 341 -20.25 8.83 -22.00
CA VAL A 341 -19.73 9.13 -20.66
C VAL A 341 -20.91 9.53 -19.77
N VAL A 342 -21.08 8.86 -18.64
CA VAL A 342 -22.17 9.12 -17.68
C VAL A 342 -21.57 9.59 -16.37
N VAL A 343 -21.92 10.82 -15.97
CA VAL A 343 -21.44 11.48 -14.75
C VAL A 343 -22.52 11.40 -13.66
N ARG A 344 -22.15 11.05 -12.43
CA ARG A 344 -23.07 10.86 -11.30
C ARG A 344 -22.44 11.28 -9.98
N GLY A 345 -23.27 11.64 -9.00
CA GLY A 345 -22.83 12.03 -7.65
C GLY A 345 -22.97 13.53 -7.44
N HIS A 346 -22.01 14.17 -6.80
CA HIS A 346 -22.14 15.54 -6.31
C HIS A 346 -21.14 16.52 -6.92
N VAL A 347 -21.59 17.77 -7.06
CA VAL A 347 -20.77 18.93 -7.47
C VAL A 347 -21.01 20.12 -6.51
N PRO A 348 -19.99 20.94 -6.18
CA PRO A 348 -20.15 22.01 -5.17
C PRO A 348 -21.12 23.14 -5.54
N SER A 349 -21.16 23.51 -6.82
CA SER A 349 -22.00 24.58 -7.36
C SER A 349 -22.20 24.42 -8.87
N GLU A 350 -23.05 25.24 -9.49
CA GLU A 350 -23.28 25.22 -10.94
C GLU A 350 -22.04 25.65 -11.73
N GLU A 351 -21.32 26.67 -11.26
CA GLU A 351 -20.08 27.14 -11.88
C GLU A 351 -19.01 26.05 -11.87
N VAL A 352 -19.00 25.20 -10.83
CA VAL A 352 -18.11 24.05 -10.74
C VAL A 352 -18.63 22.89 -11.62
N ARG A 353 -19.94 22.65 -11.70
CA ARG A 353 -20.53 21.68 -12.66
C ARG A 353 -20.06 21.98 -14.09
N GLN A 354 -20.14 23.24 -14.52
CA GLN A 354 -19.70 23.63 -15.86
C GLN A 354 -18.18 23.44 -16.06
N GLN A 355 -17.35 23.67 -15.04
CA GLN A 355 -15.91 23.36 -15.09
C GLN A 355 -15.62 21.85 -15.18
N VAL A 356 -16.39 21.01 -14.48
CA VAL A 356 -16.31 19.53 -14.57
C VAL A 356 -16.66 19.06 -15.98
N LEU A 357 -17.76 19.57 -16.55
CA LEU A 357 -18.18 19.24 -17.91
C LEU A 357 -17.17 19.75 -18.96
N ALA A 358 -16.58 20.93 -18.75
CA ALA A 358 -15.51 21.44 -19.61
C ALA A 358 -14.24 20.57 -19.54
N ALA A 359 -13.84 20.12 -18.35
CA ALA A 359 -12.70 19.22 -18.18
C ALA A 359 -12.93 17.85 -18.87
N LEU A 360 -14.13 17.28 -18.77
CA LEU A 360 -14.51 16.04 -19.45
C LEU A 360 -14.50 16.21 -20.98
N ARG A 361 -15.05 17.31 -21.51
CA ARG A 361 -15.00 17.64 -22.95
C ARG A 361 -13.58 17.87 -23.45
N ALA A 362 -12.70 18.49 -22.66
CA ALA A 362 -11.31 18.71 -23.03
C ALA A 362 -10.50 17.40 -23.06
N ALA A 363 -10.74 16.48 -22.11
CA ALA A 363 -10.10 15.17 -22.08
C ALA A 363 -10.66 14.20 -23.13
N MET A 364 -11.95 14.33 -23.49
CA MET A 364 -12.66 13.43 -24.41
C MET A 364 -13.56 14.24 -25.38
N PRO A 365 -12.99 14.97 -26.37
CA PRO A 365 -13.76 15.83 -27.27
C PRO A 365 -14.81 15.10 -28.12
N GLU A 366 -14.61 13.80 -28.31
CA GLU A 366 -15.43 12.94 -29.16
C GLU A 366 -16.53 12.16 -28.42
N ALA A 367 -16.67 12.36 -27.10
CA ALA A 367 -17.63 11.65 -26.25
C ALA A 367 -18.92 12.43 -25.98
N GLY A 368 -20.06 11.73 -26.03
CA GLY A 368 -21.35 12.23 -25.55
C GLY A 368 -21.43 12.11 -24.03
N ILE A 369 -21.55 13.25 -23.34
CA ILE A 369 -21.57 13.31 -21.86
C ILE A 369 -23.01 13.49 -21.38
N SER A 370 -23.49 12.55 -20.56
CA SER A 370 -24.75 12.63 -19.83
C SER A 370 -24.48 12.98 -18.36
N ASP A 371 -24.97 14.12 -17.90
CA ASP A 371 -24.79 14.62 -16.54
C ASP A 371 -26.00 14.29 -15.66
N HIS A 372 -25.75 13.56 -14.57
CA HIS A 372 -26.70 13.27 -13.49
C HIS A 372 -26.05 13.58 -12.13
N THR A 373 -25.32 14.70 -12.05
CA THR A 373 -24.81 15.22 -10.77
C THR A 373 -25.85 16.07 -10.05
N ASP A 374 -25.80 16.09 -8.73
CA ASP A 374 -26.59 16.95 -7.85
C ASP A 374 -25.70 18.00 -7.16
N LEU A 375 -26.27 19.16 -6.79
CA LEU A 375 -25.53 20.18 -6.03
C LEU A 375 -25.44 19.77 -4.56
N ALA A 376 -24.23 19.66 -4.00
CA ALA A 376 -24.01 19.40 -2.58
C ALA A 376 -22.71 20.02 -2.04
N ASP A 377 -22.74 20.45 -0.78
CA ASP A 377 -21.61 20.91 0.03
C ASP A 377 -20.85 19.70 0.63
N GLY A 378 -19.64 19.90 1.15
CA GLY A 378 -18.82 18.84 1.76
C GLY A 378 -17.70 18.27 0.88
N ALA A 379 -17.46 18.84 -0.30
CA ALA A 379 -16.27 18.53 -1.08
C ALA A 379 -14.98 18.90 -0.31
N PRO A 380 -13.83 18.24 -0.57
CA PRO A 380 -12.51 18.77 -0.23
C PRO A 380 -12.28 20.17 -0.82
N SER A 381 -11.21 20.85 -0.39
CA SER A 381 -10.80 22.16 -0.91
C SER A 381 -10.88 22.22 -2.44
N LEU A 382 -11.69 23.15 -2.95
CA LEU A 382 -12.24 23.14 -4.32
C LEU A 382 -11.19 22.88 -5.40
N ASP A 383 -10.06 23.59 -5.34
CA ASP A 383 -9.00 23.49 -6.36
C ASP A 383 -8.39 22.09 -6.43
N ARG A 384 -8.20 21.42 -5.28
CA ARG A 384 -7.72 20.04 -5.21
C ARG A 384 -8.76 19.05 -5.74
N TRP A 385 -10.05 19.26 -5.42
CA TRP A 385 -11.12 18.40 -5.93
C TRP A 385 -11.29 18.55 -7.44
N LEU A 386 -11.22 19.77 -7.98
CA LEU A 386 -11.24 19.99 -9.43
C LEU A 386 -9.98 19.45 -10.12
N ALA A 387 -8.81 19.50 -9.47
CA ALA A 387 -7.61 18.82 -9.95
C ALA A 387 -7.78 17.28 -9.96
N ALA A 388 -8.46 16.70 -8.97
CA ALA A 388 -8.80 15.27 -8.93
C ALA A 388 -9.81 14.89 -10.04
N VAL A 389 -10.80 15.73 -10.34
CA VAL A 389 -11.71 15.51 -11.48
C VAL A 389 -10.98 15.61 -12.81
N ARG A 390 -10.07 16.59 -12.99
CA ARG A 390 -9.22 16.68 -14.20
C ARG A 390 -8.31 15.45 -14.36
N PHE A 391 -7.70 14.99 -13.27
CA PHE A 391 -6.91 13.76 -13.26
C PHE A 391 -7.77 12.54 -13.65
N ALA A 392 -8.97 12.41 -13.08
CA ALA A 392 -9.94 11.35 -13.37
C ALA A 392 -10.38 11.36 -14.84
N ALA A 393 -10.73 12.53 -15.38
CA ALA A 393 -11.09 12.70 -16.79
C ALA A 393 -9.95 12.27 -17.72
N ASN A 394 -8.70 12.63 -17.40
CA ASN A 394 -7.52 12.21 -18.17
C ASN A 394 -7.27 10.70 -18.11
N GLN A 395 -7.54 10.02 -16.98
CA GLN A 395 -7.41 8.56 -16.92
C GLN A 395 -8.54 7.87 -17.70
N LEU A 396 -9.78 8.37 -17.57
CA LEU A 396 -10.95 7.84 -18.28
C LEU A 396 -10.86 8.07 -19.80
N ALA A 397 -10.12 9.08 -20.26
CA ALA A 397 -9.80 9.29 -21.67
C ALA A 397 -8.97 8.13 -22.27
N LEU A 398 -8.10 7.50 -21.47
CA LEU A 398 -7.26 6.37 -21.88
C LEU A 398 -7.96 4.99 -21.79
N VAL A 399 -9.09 4.91 -21.11
CA VAL A 399 -9.81 3.65 -20.83
C VAL A 399 -11.15 3.65 -21.58
N PRO A 400 -11.29 2.92 -22.72
CA PRO A 400 -12.52 2.97 -23.54
C PRO A 400 -13.77 2.43 -22.84
N THR A 401 -13.60 1.46 -21.94
CA THR A 401 -14.67 0.89 -21.11
C THR A 401 -14.17 0.80 -19.67
N GLY A 402 -14.78 1.57 -18.76
CA GLY A 402 -14.31 1.68 -17.38
C GLY A 402 -14.97 2.80 -16.58
N GLN A 403 -14.50 3.01 -15.36
CA GLN A 403 -15.04 4.01 -14.44
C GLN A 403 -13.93 4.66 -13.60
N VAL A 404 -14.08 5.95 -13.31
CA VAL A 404 -13.35 6.61 -12.22
C VAL A 404 -14.37 7.16 -11.21
N SER A 405 -14.10 6.98 -9.92
CA SER A 405 -14.85 7.65 -8.86
C SER A 405 -13.93 8.28 -7.81
N LEU A 406 -14.44 9.35 -7.21
CA LEU A 406 -13.85 10.12 -6.13
C LEU A 406 -14.79 10.00 -4.93
N SER A 407 -14.28 9.53 -3.79
CA SER A 407 -15.02 9.49 -2.52
C SER A 407 -14.19 10.22 -1.46
N ASN A 408 -14.62 11.44 -1.12
CA ASN A 408 -13.84 12.42 -0.36
C ASN A 408 -12.47 12.67 -1.03
N THR A 409 -11.38 12.11 -0.50
CA THR A 409 -10.00 12.19 -1.04
C THR A 409 -9.51 10.89 -1.69
N SER A 410 -10.33 9.85 -1.73
CA SER A 410 -9.99 8.54 -2.29
C SER A 410 -10.42 8.42 -3.75
N ILE A 411 -9.48 8.06 -4.62
CA ILE A 411 -9.70 7.78 -6.05
C ILE A 411 -9.80 6.26 -6.27
N TYR A 412 -10.78 5.84 -7.07
CA TYR A 412 -10.99 4.47 -7.51
C TYR A 412 -11.01 4.49 -9.04
N LEU A 413 -10.20 3.65 -9.68
CA LEU A 413 -10.06 3.55 -11.14
C LEU A 413 -10.22 2.09 -11.57
N GLU A 414 -11.16 1.81 -12.47
CA GLU A 414 -11.50 0.47 -12.94
C GLU A 414 -11.72 0.45 -14.47
N GLY A 415 -11.45 -0.68 -15.13
CA GLY A 415 -11.65 -0.86 -16.58
C GLY A 415 -10.54 -1.69 -17.22
N ALA A 416 -10.40 -1.63 -18.55
CA ALA A 416 -9.38 -2.39 -19.28
C ALA A 416 -8.45 -1.50 -20.13
N ALA A 417 -7.15 -1.80 -20.12
CA ALA A 417 -6.16 -1.14 -20.98
C ALA A 417 -6.02 -1.87 -22.32
N SER A 418 -6.29 -1.19 -23.43
CA SER A 418 -6.24 -1.76 -24.77
C SER A 418 -4.82 -1.97 -25.31
N THR A 419 -3.82 -1.28 -24.77
CA THR A 419 -2.41 -1.37 -25.20
C THR A 419 -1.46 -1.22 -24.01
N PHE A 420 -0.24 -1.76 -24.10
CA PHE A 420 0.73 -1.65 -23.00
C PHE A 420 1.13 -0.22 -22.66
N PRO A 421 1.38 0.71 -23.62
CA PRO A 421 1.66 2.11 -23.29
C PRO A 421 0.53 2.79 -22.50
N ILE A 422 -0.74 2.43 -22.76
CA ILE A 422 -1.89 2.89 -21.97
C ILE A 422 -1.82 2.32 -20.54
N TYR A 423 -1.54 1.02 -20.39
CA TYR A 423 -1.42 0.39 -19.07
C TYR A 423 -0.26 0.97 -18.24
N ASP A 424 0.89 1.19 -18.88
CA ASP A 424 2.07 1.78 -18.26
C ASP A 424 1.80 3.23 -17.85
N ALA A 425 1.08 4.02 -18.67
CA ALA A 425 0.67 5.38 -18.34
C ALA A 425 -0.32 5.44 -17.16
N LEU A 426 -1.35 4.59 -17.14
CA LEU A 426 -2.31 4.48 -16.03
C LEU A 426 -1.61 4.03 -14.74
N SER A 427 -0.64 3.12 -14.85
CA SER A 427 0.18 2.63 -13.74
C SER A 427 1.17 3.67 -13.21
N ALA A 428 1.66 4.58 -14.07
CA ALA A 428 2.41 5.77 -13.66
C ALA A 428 1.52 6.81 -12.97
N ALA A 429 0.33 7.09 -13.53
CA ALA A 429 -0.64 8.01 -12.94
C ALA A 429 -1.10 7.57 -11.54
N ARG A 430 -1.27 6.25 -11.31
CA ARG A 430 -1.54 5.68 -9.98
C ARG A 430 -0.51 6.09 -8.92
N ARG A 431 0.76 6.28 -9.32
CA ARG A 431 1.89 6.64 -8.43
C ARG A 431 2.02 8.16 -8.22
N ALA A 432 1.32 8.97 -9.02
CA ALA A 432 1.34 10.43 -8.96
C ALA A 432 -0.08 11.02 -8.92
N PRO A 433 -0.87 10.73 -7.86
CA PRO A 433 -2.17 11.37 -7.66
C PRO A 433 -2.02 12.88 -7.38
N PRO A 434 -3.07 13.69 -7.59
CA PRO A 434 -3.09 15.09 -7.19
C PRO A 434 -2.91 15.29 -5.68
N GLU A 435 -2.41 16.47 -5.29
CA GLU A 435 -2.17 16.81 -3.88
C GLU A 435 -3.43 16.59 -3.02
N GLY A 436 -3.26 15.91 -1.88
CA GLY A 436 -4.35 15.60 -0.95
C GLY A 436 -5.26 14.43 -1.39
N PHE A 437 -5.01 13.80 -2.53
CA PHE A 437 -5.75 12.62 -3.00
C PHE A 437 -4.85 11.37 -3.09
N GLN A 438 -5.47 10.19 -3.08
CA GLN A 438 -4.78 8.89 -3.18
C GLN A 438 -5.58 7.90 -4.03
N VAL A 439 -4.91 7.12 -4.90
CA VAL A 439 -5.55 6.02 -5.65
C VAL A 439 -5.63 4.77 -4.77
N VAL A 440 -6.74 4.65 -4.02
CA VAL A 440 -7.00 3.56 -3.08
C VAL A 440 -7.27 2.25 -3.79
N ARG A 441 -7.95 2.30 -4.95
CA ARG A 441 -8.28 1.13 -5.77
C ARG A 441 -7.89 1.35 -7.22
N PHE A 442 -7.13 0.41 -7.76
CA PHE A 442 -6.69 0.36 -9.14
C PHE A 442 -7.01 -1.03 -9.68
N SER A 443 -8.16 -1.16 -10.34
CA SER A 443 -8.67 -2.40 -10.93
C SER A 443 -8.67 -2.28 -12.45
N VAL A 444 -7.51 -1.90 -13.00
CA VAL A 444 -7.28 -1.84 -14.45
C VAL A 444 -6.74 -3.18 -14.91
N GLU A 445 -7.45 -3.85 -15.82
CA GLU A 445 -6.98 -5.06 -16.48
C GLU A 445 -5.87 -4.73 -17.49
N PRO A 446 -4.74 -5.46 -17.47
CA PRO A 446 -3.67 -5.27 -18.44
C PRO A 446 -4.04 -5.84 -19.82
N PRO A 447 -3.37 -5.42 -20.91
CA PRO A 447 -3.69 -5.87 -22.26
C PRO A 447 -3.51 -7.38 -22.44
N VAL A 448 -4.31 -8.01 -23.31
CA VAL A 448 -4.19 -9.45 -23.61
C VAL A 448 -2.91 -9.74 -24.39
N ALA A 449 -2.12 -10.72 -23.94
CA ALA A 449 -0.95 -11.21 -24.64
C ALA A 449 -1.19 -12.63 -25.21
N ALA A 450 -1.08 -12.78 -26.52
CA ALA A 450 -1.16 -14.06 -27.22
C ALA A 450 0.00 -14.17 -28.23
N PRO A 451 0.87 -15.20 -28.15
CA PRO A 451 0.94 -16.22 -27.10
C PRO A 451 1.41 -15.65 -25.74
N PHE A 452 0.87 -16.19 -24.65
CA PHE A 452 1.29 -15.82 -23.30
C PHE A 452 2.54 -16.60 -22.89
N ILE A 453 3.71 -15.99 -23.10
CA ILE A 453 5.02 -16.57 -22.80
C ILE A 453 5.74 -15.81 -21.66
N TRP A 454 6.44 -16.57 -20.82
CA TRP A 454 7.47 -16.08 -19.90
C TRP A 454 8.77 -16.87 -20.15
N ARG A 455 9.93 -16.26 -19.95
CA ARG A 455 11.25 -16.88 -20.17
C ARG A 455 12.26 -16.39 -19.14
N VAL A 456 13.10 -17.31 -18.65
CA VAL A 456 14.37 -17.01 -17.99
C VAL A 456 15.52 -17.67 -18.75
N SER A 457 16.63 -16.97 -18.89
CA SER A 457 17.92 -17.54 -19.29
C SER A 457 19.00 -17.17 -18.26
N ARG A 458 19.98 -18.06 -18.08
CA ARG A 458 21.18 -17.85 -17.26
C ARG A 458 22.41 -18.22 -18.08
N GLN A 459 23.41 -17.34 -18.06
CA GLN A 459 24.73 -17.59 -18.63
C GLN A 459 25.78 -17.17 -17.58
N GLY A 460 26.27 -18.14 -16.81
CA GLY A 460 27.21 -17.91 -15.72
C GLY A 460 26.69 -16.93 -14.66
N GLY A 461 27.35 -15.77 -14.57
CA GLY A 461 27.05 -14.69 -13.61
C GLY A 461 25.95 -13.71 -14.02
N GLN A 462 25.27 -13.94 -15.15
CA GLN A 462 24.15 -13.12 -15.62
C GLN A 462 22.88 -13.96 -15.82
N ALA A 463 21.72 -13.35 -15.58
CA ALA A 463 20.42 -13.92 -15.92
C ALA A 463 19.48 -12.85 -16.51
N GLN A 464 18.67 -13.23 -17.50
CA GLN A 464 17.65 -12.37 -18.10
C GLN A 464 16.28 -13.02 -17.95
N ILE A 465 15.28 -12.23 -17.54
CA ILE A 465 13.90 -12.67 -17.34
C ILE A 465 13.00 -11.77 -18.19
N SER A 466 12.10 -12.36 -18.97
CA SER A 466 11.29 -11.63 -19.95
C SER A 466 9.92 -12.27 -20.18
N GLY A 467 9.03 -11.53 -20.87
CA GLY A 467 7.67 -11.96 -21.18
C GLY A 467 6.64 -11.44 -20.17
N TYR A 468 5.65 -12.25 -19.82
CA TYR A 468 4.42 -11.78 -19.18
C TYR A 468 4.12 -12.47 -17.84
N ALA A 469 3.58 -11.68 -16.90
CA ALA A 469 2.98 -12.14 -15.65
C ALA A 469 1.48 -11.76 -15.59
N PRO A 470 0.60 -12.63 -15.06
CA PRO A 470 -0.85 -12.42 -15.08
C PRO A 470 -1.35 -11.40 -14.05
N SER A 471 -0.55 -11.06 -13.04
CA SER A 471 -0.92 -10.10 -11.99
C SER A 471 0.32 -9.51 -11.31
N GLU A 472 0.18 -8.34 -10.68
CA GLU A 472 1.24 -7.69 -9.90
C GLU A 472 1.67 -8.55 -8.69
N ASP A 473 0.74 -9.32 -8.11
CA ASP A 473 1.05 -10.24 -7.02
C ASP A 473 1.87 -11.45 -7.50
N ALA A 474 1.49 -12.06 -8.63
CA ALA A 474 2.29 -13.12 -9.25
C ALA A 474 3.69 -12.62 -9.65
N ARG A 475 3.79 -11.41 -10.23
CA ARG A 475 5.06 -10.76 -10.55
C ARG A 475 5.92 -10.49 -9.30
N ARG A 476 5.30 -10.16 -8.16
CA ARG A 476 6.00 -9.98 -6.87
C ARG A 476 6.57 -11.31 -6.36
N VAL A 477 5.78 -12.38 -6.33
CA VAL A 477 6.25 -13.70 -5.89
C VAL A 477 7.39 -14.21 -6.79
N MET A 478 7.28 -14.02 -8.11
CA MET A 478 8.38 -14.28 -9.05
C MET A 478 9.62 -13.46 -8.69
N GLY A 479 9.49 -12.15 -8.46
CA GLY A 479 10.60 -11.28 -8.07
C GLY A 479 11.26 -11.64 -6.72
N ASP A 480 10.50 -12.18 -5.77
CA ASP A 480 11.04 -12.64 -4.48
C ASP A 480 11.74 -14.00 -4.61
N ALA A 481 11.20 -14.93 -5.42
CA ALA A 481 11.89 -16.16 -5.78
C ALA A 481 13.22 -15.89 -6.53
N VAL A 482 13.23 -14.89 -7.42
CA VAL A 482 14.45 -14.44 -8.11
C VAL A 482 15.51 -13.94 -7.13
N LYS A 483 15.15 -13.07 -6.17
CA LYS A 483 16.10 -12.57 -5.14
C LYS A 483 16.72 -13.70 -4.32
N ALA A 484 15.93 -14.74 -4.00
CA ALA A 484 16.37 -15.88 -3.21
C ALA A 484 17.27 -16.85 -4.01
N LEU A 485 16.91 -17.15 -5.26
CA LEU A 485 17.56 -18.17 -6.08
C LEU A 485 18.77 -17.66 -6.88
N PHE A 486 18.83 -16.35 -7.16
CA PHE A 486 19.87 -15.72 -7.99
C PHE A 486 20.73 -14.72 -7.20
N ALA A 487 20.91 -14.96 -5.89
CA ALA A 487 21.77 -14.15 -5.03
C ALA A 487 23.22 -14.09 -5.58
N GLY A 488 23.72 -12.88 -5.86
CA GLY A 488 25.05 -12.66 -6.45
C GLY A 488 25.11 -12.71 -7.98
N VAL A 489 24.02 -13.05 -8.66
CA VAL A 489 23.89 -13.01 -10.13
C VAL A 489 23.38 -11.64 -10.57
N GLN A 490 23.85 -11.12 -11.70
CA GLN A 490 23.30 -9.90 -12.30
C GLN A 490 22.00 -10.24 -13.05
N VAL A 491 20.85 -9.77 -12.56
CA VAL A 491 19.53 -10.11 -13.13
C VAL A 491 18.92 -8.92 -13.87
N SER A 492 18.54 -9.13 -15.14
CA SER A 492 17.72 -8.20 -15.93
C SER A 492 16.26 -8.66 -15.94
N ASP A 493 15.39 -7.99 -15.19
CA ASP A 493 13.92 -8.19 -15.24
C ASP A 493 13.30 -7.29 -16.32
N GLN A 494 12.64 -7.93 -17.29
CA GLN A 494 11.88 -7.32 -18.38
C GLN A 494 10.44 -7.85 -18.43
N VAL A 495 9.93 -8.42 -17.32
CA VAL A 495 8.58 -8.99 -17.23
C VAL A 495 7.54 -7.89 -17.09
N ARG A 496 6.53 -7.91 -17.97
CA ARG A 496 5.38 -6.97 -17.98
C ARG A 496 4.11 -7.67 -17.50
N LEU A 497 3.09 -6.90 -17.12
CA LEU A 497 1.76 -7.44 -16.82
C LEU A 497 0.93 -7.58 -18.10
N ALA A 498 0.23 -8.70 -18.26
CA ALA A 498 -0.69 -8.96 -19.36
C ALA A 498 -1.84 -9.89 -18.94
N SER A 499 -2.95 -9.81 -19.67
CA SER A 499 -4.10 -10.71 -19.55
C SER A 499 -4.02 -11.87 -20.56
N GLY A 500 -4.89 -12.86 -20.43
CA GLY A 500 -4.93 -14.04 -21.30
C GLY A 500 -3.92 -15.15 -20.95
N GLY A 501 -3.21 -15.01 -19.83
CA GLY A 501 -2.34 -16.06 -19.28
C GLY A 501 -3.11 -17.13 -18.51
N PRO A 502 -2.43 -18.22 -18.09
CA PRO A 502 -3.00 -19.19 -17.18
C PRO A 502 -3.27 -18.58 -15.79
N PRO A 503 -4.09 -19.23 -14.94
CA PRO A 503 -4.35 -18.81 -13.57
C PRO A 503 -3.08 -18.44 -12.78
N SER A 504 -3.16 -17.40 -11.94
CA SER A 504 -1.98 -16.80 -11.30
C SER A 504 -1.23 -17.79 -10.40
N ASP A 505 -1.93 -18.73 -9.77
CA ASP A 505 -1.38 -19.84 -8.98
C ASP A 505 -0.59 -20.83 -9.85
N ILE A 506 -1.19 -21.32 -10.94
CA ILE A 506 -0.54 -22.26 -11.90
C ILE A 506 0.68 -21.59 -12.55
N TRP A 507 0.55 -20.32 -12.96
CA TRP A 507 1.67 -19.53 -13.50
C TRP A 507 2.81 -19.41 -12.48
N THR A 508 2.48 -19.05 -11.23
CA THR A 508 3.48 -18.87 -10.16
C THR A 508 4.18 -20.20 -9.82
N ALA A 509 3.45 -21.31 -9.80
CA ALA A 509 4.03 -22.64 -9.61
C ALA A 509 4.99 -23.02 -10.74
N ALA A 510 4.58 -22.86 -12.00
CA ALA A 510 5.41 -23.15 -13.18
C ALA A 510 6.69 -22.27 -13.21
N VAL A 511 6.55 -20.98 -12.97
CA VAL A 511 7.67 -20.02 -12.96
C VAL A 511 8.63 -20.26 -11.79
N THR A 512 8.12 -20.50 -10.57
CA THR A 512 8.97 -20.77 -9.41
C THR A 512 9.74 -22.10 -9.59
N PHE A 513 9.10 -23.12 -10.15
CA PHE A 513 9.76 -24.37 -10.52
C PHE A 513 10.85 -24.16 -11.57
N ALA A 514 10.56 -23.42 -12.64
CA ALA A 514 11.51 -23.11 -13.71
C ALA A 514 12.73 -22.33 -13.19
N LEU A 515 12.51 -21.29 -12.38
CA LEU A 515 13.58 -20.54 -11.70
C LEU A 515 14.46 -21.45 -10.83
N THR A 516 13.84 -22.37 -10.09
CA THR A 516 14.54 -23.31 -9.19
C THR A 516 15.42 -24.32 -9.94
N GLN A 517 15.01 -24.75 -11.14
CA GLN A 517 15.87 -25.62 -11.95
C GLN A 517 16.99 -24.83 -12.66
N VAL A 518 16.72 -23.62 -13.14
CA VAL A 518 17.74 -22.78 -13.81
C VAL A 518 18.79 -22.25 -12.82
N SER A 519 18.46 -22.03 -11.54
CA SER A 519 19.46 -21.70 -10.51
C SER A 519 20.44 -22.86 -10.21
N ARG A 520 20.07 -24.10 -10.58
CA ARG A 520 20.92 -25.31 -10.51
C ARG A 520 21.72 -25.59 -11.79
N MET A 521 21.57 -24.76 -12.83
CA MET A 521 22.31 -24.87 -14.09
C MET A 521 23.49 -23.89 -14.13
N ALA A 522 24.63 -24.28 -14.71
CA ALA A 522 25.72 -23.36 -15.00
C ALA A 522 25.34 -22.41 -16.16
N GLN A 523 24.67 -22.98 -17.16
CA GLN A 523 24.10 -22.29 -18.32
C GLN A 523 22.77 -22.96 -18.68
N GLY A 524 21.72 -22.18 -18.94
CA GLY A 524 20.42 -22.77 -19.26
C GLY A 524 19.31 -21.75 -19.52
N GLU A 525 18.23 -22.24 -20.13
CA GLU A 525 17.01 -21.51 -20.44
C GLU A 525 15.78 -22.32 -19.98
N ALA A 526 14.80 -21.61 -19.41
CA ALA A 526 13.46 -22.13 -19.22
C ALA A 526 12.41 -21.17 -19.79
N SER A 527 11.45 -21.72 -20.53
CA SER A 527 10.29 -20.96 -21.03
C SER A 527 8.99 -21.57 -20.53
N VAL A 528 8.06 -20.72 -20.07
CA VAL A 528 6.70 -21.10 -19.69
C VAL A 528 5.74 -20.58 -20.75
N LEU A 529 5.02 -21.50 -21.40
CA LEU A 529 3.99 -21.22 -22.40
C LEU A 529 2.70 -21.94 -22.00
N THR A 530 1.65 -21.18 -21.66
CA THR A 530 0.32 -21.73 -21.33
C THR A 530 0.36 -22.87 -20.27
N GLY A 531 1.22 -22.75 -19.26
CA GLY A 531 1.39 -23.74 -18.18
C GLY A 531 2.30 -24.94 -18.51
N ALA A 532 2.83 -25.03 -19.74
CA ALA A 532 3.93 -25.94 -20.06
C ALA A 532 5.28 -25.24 -19.83
N VAL A 533 6.18 -25.91 -19.12
CA VAL A 533 7.59 -25.53 -18.93
C VAL A 533 8.45 -26.30 -19.94
N THR A 534 9.29 -25.61 -20.69
CA THR A 534 10.41 -26.24 -21.41
C THR A 534 11.70 -25.83 -20.71
N LEU A 535 12.58 -26.80 -20.44
CA LEU A 535 13.87 -26.65 -19.77
C LEU A 535 15.00 -27.17 -20.67
N SER A 536 16.08 -26.40 -20.76
CA SER A 536 17.28 -26.77 -21.50
C SER A 536 18.54 -26.15 -20.87
N GLY A 537 19.67 -26.83 -20.97
CA GLY A 537 20.94 -26.34 -20.41
C GLY A 537 21.78 -27.44 -19.78
N GLU A 538 22.82 -27.01 -19.08
CA GLU A 538 23.80 -27.86 -18.41
C GLU A 538 23.72 -27.64 -16.89
N ALA A 539 23.56 -28.72 -16.13
CA ALA A 539 23.57 -28.65 -14.67
C ALA A 539 24.93 -28.16 -14.14
N ALA A 540 24.93 -27.43 -13.02
CA ALA A 540 26.14 -26.85 -12.45
C ALA A 540 27.12 -27.90 -11.90
N ASP A 541 26.59 -29.04 -11.46
CA ASP A 541 27.31 -30.18 -10.89
C ASP A 541 26.40 -31.43 -10.90
N SER A 542 26.96 -32.60 -10.58
CA SER A 542 26.25 -33.88 -10.66
C SER A 542 25.14 -34.03 -9.59
N ALA A 543 25.28 -33.41 -8.42
CA ALA A 543 24.24 -33.43 -7.38
C ALA A 543 23.10 -32.45 -7.73
N SER A 544 23.41 -31.32 -8.36
CA SER A 544 22.43 -30.43 -9.00
C SER A 544 21.67 -31.14 -10.12
N TYR A 545 22.34 -31.94 -10.97
CA TYR A 545 21.69 -32.73 -12.01
C TYR A 545 20.77 -33.82 -11.44
N ALA A 546 21.22 -34.57 -10.43
CA ALA A 546 20.39 -35.55 -9.72
C ALA A 546 19.15 -34.89 -9.08
N SER A 547 19.36 -33.79 -8.35
CA SER A 547 18.29 -32.99 -7.71
C SER A 547 17.29 -32.41 -8.71
N LEU A 548 17.73 -32.14 -9.94
CA LEU A 548 16.88 -31.73 -11.05
C LEU A 548 16.09 -32.92 -11.61
N ARG A 549 16.75 -34.06 -11.87
CA ARG A 549 16.06 -35.30 -12.32
C ARG A 549 14.99 -35.75 -11.35
N ASP A 550 15.21 -35.65 -10.05
CA ASP A 550 14.19 -35.99 -9.05
C ASP A 550 13.03 -34.99 -9.05
N ALA A 551 13.30 -33.69 -9.22
CA ALA A 551 12.25 -32.69 -9.37
C ALA A 551 11.41 -32.86 -10.66
N LEU A 552 11.98 -33.45 -11.72
CA LEU A 552 11.25 -33.79 -12.95
C LEU A 552 10.31 -35.01 -12.79
N LYS A 553 10.54 -35.90 -11.83
CA LYS A 553 9.65 -37.05 -11.56
C LYS A 553 8.30 -36.63 -10.97
N ALA A 554 8.26 -35.48 -10.30
CA ALA A 554 7.07 -34.95 -9.62
C ALA A 554 6.95 -33.43 -9.84
N PRO A 555 6.57 -32.97 -11.05
CA PRO A 555 6.36 -31.56 -11.33
C PRO A 555 5.13 -31.00 -10.56
N PRO A 556 5.00 -29.67 -10.40
CA PRO A 556 3.87 -29.08 -9.70
C PRO A 556 2.52 -29.41 -10.37
N PRO A 557 1.42 -29.55 -9.61
CA PRO A 557 0.09 -29.83 -10.16
C PRO A 557 -0.31 -28.85 -11.28
N GLY A 558 -0.82 -29.39 -12.38
CA GLY A 558 -1.20 -28.61 -13.57
C GLY A 558 -0.04 -28.20 -14.50
N VAL A 559 1.22 -28.37 -14.08
CA VAL A 559 2.40 -28.00 -14.88
C VAL A 559 2.91 -29.21 -15.68
N LYS A 560 3.00 -29.05 -17.00
CA LYS A 560 3.69 -30.02 -17.88
C LYS A 560 5.13 -29.59 -18.05
N VAL A 561 6.08 -30.54 -18.09
CA VAL A 561 7.51 -30.23 -18.22
C VAL A 561 8.14 -31.05 -19.34
N ASP A 562 8.76 -30.36 -20.30
CA ASP A 562 9.76 -30.93 -21.21
C ASP A 562 11.15 -30.53 -20.72
N ALA A 563 11.99 -31.52 -20.46
CA ALA A 563 13.39 -31.35 -20.06
C ALA A 563 14.34 -32.23 -20.91
N SER A 564 13.91 -32.61 -22.12
CA SER A 564 14.66 -33.45 -23.06
C SER A 564 16.02 -32.88 -23.50
N ARG A 565 16.30 -31.61 -23.15
CA ARG A 565 17.51 -30.85 -23.49
C ARG A 565 18.31 -30.42 -22.25
N VAL A 566 18.09 -31.06 -21.10
CA VAL A 566 18.93 -30.87 -19.90
C VAL A 566 20.04 -31.90 -19.88
N LEU A 567 21.28 -31.43 -19.73
CA LEU A 567 22.50 -32.23 -19.79
C LEU A 567 23.19 -32.29 -18.41
N PRO A 568 23.87 -33.41 -18.08
CA PRO A 568 24.78 -33.47 -16.93
C PRO A 568 26.00 -32.56 -17.18
N PRO A 569 26.71 -32.14 -16.12
CA PRO A 569 27.90 -31.28 -16.25
C PRO A 569 29.00 -31.97 -17.07
N VAL A 570 29.73 -31.22 -17.88
CA VAL A 570 30.96 -31.72 -18.54
C VAL A 570 32.12 -31.68 -17.53
N ILE A 571 32.56 -32.86 -17.10
CA ILE A 571 33.66 -33.04 -16.16
C ILE A 571 34.99 -33.19 -16.91
N SER A 572 36.02 -32.44 -16.48
CA SER A 572 37.41 -32.64 -16.88
C SER A 572 38.36 -32.24 -15.74
N PRO A 573 39.39 -33.05 -15.40
CA PRO A 573 39.67 -34.39 -15.93
C PRO A 573 38.58 -35.40 -15.54
N TYR A 574 38.23 -36.29 -16.46
CA TYR A 574 37.18 -37.27 -16.25
C TYR A 574 37.70 -38.46 -15.44
N VAL A 575 37.37 -38.50 -14.15
CA VAL A 575 37.85 -39.53 -13.22
C VAL A 575 36.80 -40.58 -12.88
N PHE A 576 37.19 -41.85 -12.91
CA PHE A 576 36.39 -42.99 -12.42
C PHE A 576 37.34 -43.98 -11.75
N ALA A 577 37.02 -44.48 -10.56
CA ALA A 577 37.87 -45.41 -9.84
C ALA A 577 37.07 -46.50 -9.14
N VAL A 578 37.59 -47.72 -9.20
CA VAL A 578 37.05 -48.91 -8.53
C VAL A 578 38.15 -49.50 -7.66
N ARG A 579 37.92 -49.55 -6.36
CA ARG A 579 38.85 -50.12 -5.38
C ARG A 579 38.32 -51.41 -4.79
N THR A 580 39.20 -52.40 -4.67
CA THR A 580 38.97 -53.67 -4.00
C THR A 580 39.78 -53.74 -2.71
N GLU A 581 39.08 -53.94 -1.58
CA GLU A 581 39.65 -54.12 -0.24
C GLU A 581 39.02 -55.37 0.39
N GLU A 582 39.59 -55.89 1.49
CA GLU A 582 39.00 -57.01 2.25
C GLU A 582 37.53 -56.72 2.68
N SER A 583 37.21 -55.44 2.89
CA SER A 583 35.92 -54.98 3.42
C SER A 583 34.80 -54.88 2.36
N GLY A 584 35.14 -54.79 1.08
CA GLY A 584 34.19 -54.44 0.02
C GLY A 584 34.82 -54.02 -1.31
N VAL A 585 33.96 -53.72 -2.28
CA VAL A 585 34.33 -53.00 -3.51
C VAL A 585 33.73 -51.60 -3.43
N THR A 586 34.53 -50.55 -3.60
CA THR A 586 34.04 -49.17 -3.70
C THR A 586 34.16 -48.66 -5.12
N LEU A 587 33.06 -48.16 -5.70
CA LEU A 587 33.04 -47.43 -6.97
C LEU A 587 32.96 -45.92 -6.67
N SER A 588 33.72 -45.10 -7.39
CA SER A 588 33.79 -43.65 -7.18
C SER A 588 34.12 -42.89 -8.46
N GLY A 589 33.88 -41.57 -8.47
CA GLY A 589 34.04 -40.74 -9.67
C GLY A 589 32.79 -40.76 -10.56
N PHE A 590 32.97 -40.69 -11.88
CA PHE A 590 31.90 -40.34 -12.80
C PHE A 590 31.51 -41.44 -13.80
N PHE A 591 30.23 -41.52 -14.15
CA PHE A 591 29.69 -42.32 -15.26
C PHE A 591 28.89 -41.45 -16.25
N PRO A 592 28.85 -41.77 -17.55
CA PRO A 592 28.21 -40.92 -18.56
C PRO A 592 26.68 -40.94 -18.49
N ASP A 593 26.08 -42.10 -18.23
CA ASP A 593 24.64 -42.33 -18.21
C ASP A 593 24.25 -43.56 -17.37
N ASP A 594 22.97 -43.64 -17.02
CA ASP A 594 22.37 -44.72 -16.21
C ASP A 594 22.56 -46.12 -16.82
N ALA A 595 22.67 -46.25 -18.16
CA ALA A 595 22.80 -47.55 -18.82
C ALA A 595 24.25 -48.08 -18.76
N VAL A 596 25.24 -47.19 -18.85
CA VAL A 596 26.65 -47.53 -18.57
C VAL A 596 26.83 -47.86 -17.08
N HIS A 597 26.20 -47.09 -16.18
CA HIS A 597 26.22 -47.33 -14.74
C HIS A 597 25.65 -48.72 -14.37
N ALA A 598 24.48 -49.07 -14.89
CA ALA A 598 23.87 -50.38 -14.68
C ALA A 598 24.78 -51.54 -15.13
N ARG A 599 25.44 -51.41 -16.30
CA ARG A 599 26.36 -52.43 -16.83
C ARG A 599 27.67 -52.55 -16.04
N LEU A 600 28.14 -51.45 -15.43
CA LEU A 600 29.27 -51.48 -14.49
C LEU A 600 28.88 -52.23 -13.22
N LEU A 601 27.73 -51.91 -12.61
CA LEU A 601 27.24 -52.60 -11.40
C LEU A 601 26.94 -54.09 -11.64
N GLU A 602 26.35 -54.44 -12.78
CA GLU A 602 26.16 -55.84 -13.20
C GLU A 602 27.51 -56.58 -13.31
N THR A 603 28.51 -55.94 -13.91
CA THR A 603 29.85 -56.51 -14.07
C THR A 603 30.56 -56.69 -12.73
N VAL A 604 30.49 -55.70 -11.83
CA VAL A 604 31.02 -55.80 -10.47
C VAL A 604 30.31 -56.91 -9.68
N GLY A 605 28.98 -56.98 -9.71
CA GLY A 605 28.22 -58.02 -9.00
C GLY A 605 28.55 -59.45 -9.48
N ARG A 606 28.89 -59.61 -10.76
CA ARG A 606 29.33 -60.89 -11.36
C ARG A 606 30.77 -61.26 -11.01
N LEU A 607 31.68 -60.29 -10.89
CA LEU A 607 33.11 -60.52 -10.59
C LEU A 607 33.42 -60.59 -9.09
N PHE A 608 32.60 -59.93 -8.26
CA PHE A 608 32.78 -59.86 -6.81
C PHE A 608 31.54 -60.42 -6.05
N PRO A 609 31.09 -61.65 -6.35
CA PRO A 609 29.88 -62.21 -5.74
C PRO A 609 30.02 -62.34 -4.22
N GLY A 610 28.96 -61.94 -3.50
CA GLY A 610 28.92 -61.94 -2.03
C GLY A 610 29.74 -60.84 -1.35
N VAL A 611 30.37 -59.94 -2.10
CA VAL A 611 31.10 -58.79 -1.56
C VAL A 611 30.15 -57.60 -1.39
N ARG A 612 30.34 -56.78 -0.34
CA ARG A 612 29.62 -55.50 -0.20
C ARG A 612 30.11 -54.53 -1.27
N VAL A 613 29.21 -54.12 -2.15
CA VAL A 613 29.44 -53.01 -3.09
C VAL A 613 29.03 -51.69 -2.41
N ASN A 614 29.93 -50.72 -2.42
CA ASN A 614 29.72 -49.36 -1.94
C ASN A 614 29.85 -48.41 -3.14
N ASP A 615 28.73 -47.88 -3.62
CA ASP A 615 28.71 -47.01 -4.79
C ASP A 615 28.57 -45.55 -4.38
N VAL A 616 29.62 -44.76 -4.65
CA VAL A 616 29.67 -43.31 -4.48
C VAL A 616 29.98 -42.61 -5.81
N THR A 617 29.61 -43.23 -6.93
CA THR A 617 29.72 -42.62 -8.26
C THR A 617 28.59 -41.61 -8.52
N ALA A 618 28.82 -40.71 -9.49
CA ALA A 618 27.84 -39.72 -9.91
C ALA A 618 27.81 -39.57 -11.44
N VAL A 619 26.67 -39.15 -11.99
CA VAL A 619 26.54 -38.94 -13.45
C VAL A 619 27.25 -37.66 -13.91
N GLY A 620 28.01 -37.73 -15.00
CA GLY A 620 28.77 -36.62 -15.56
C GLY A 620 29.12 -36.85 -17.03
N ALA A 621 29.03 -35.81 -17.86
CA ALA A 621 29.56 -35.82 -19.22
C ALA A 621 31.09 -35.60 -19.21
N GLY A 622 31.71 -35.67 -20.39
CA GLY A 622 33.17 -35.59 -20.54
C GLY A 622 33.88 -36.94 -20.61
N ALA A 623 33.15 -38.06 -20.51
CA ALA A 623 33.70 -39.40 -20.62
C ALA A 623 34.47 -39.60 -21.94
N PRO A 624 35.68 -40.17 -21.92
CA PRO A 624 36.48 -40.39 -23.13
C PRO A 624 35.80 -41.38 -24.09
N PRO A 625 36.06 -41.30 -25.40
CA PRO A 625 35.51 -42.25 -26.37
C PRO A 625 35.78 -43.70 -25.98
N ARG A 626 34.73 -44.54 -25.98
CA ARG A 626 34.75 -45.95 -25.54
C ARG A 626 35.06 -46.18 -24.05
N PHE A 627 34.89 -45.18 -23.19
CA PHE A 627 34.98 -45.33 -21.72
C PHE A 627 34.24 -46.56 -21.18
N ALA A 628 32.99 -46.78 -21.59
CA ALA A 628 32.18 -47.91 -21.12
C ALA A 628 32.80 -49.28 -21.46
N ASP A 629 33.37 -49.44 -22.67
CA ASP A 629 34.07 -50.67 -23.05
C ASP A 629 35.32 -50.86 -22.17
N ALA A 630 36.13 -49.80 -22.02
CA ALA A 630 37.39 -49.84 -21.30
C ALA A 630 37.20 -50.14 -19.81
N ALA A 631 36.25 -49.46 -19.15
CA ALA A 631 35.94 -49.63 -17.74
C ALA A 631 35.36 -51.02 -17.44
N ILE A 632 34.41 -51.52 -18.25
CA ILE A 632 33.85 -52.86 -18.10
C ILE A 632 34.92 -53.95 -18.31
N ALA A 633 35.84 -53.76 -19.26
CA ALA A 633 36.88 -54.73 -19.55
C ALA A 633 38.00 -54.75 -18.50
N ALA A 634 38.40 -53.59 -17.97
CA ALA A 634 39.45 -53.47 -16.94
C ALA A 634 39.03 -53.99 -15.55
N LEU A 635 37.72 -54.13 -15.28
CA LEU A 635 37.22 -54.76 -14.05
C LEU A 635 37.65 -56.23 -13.89
N ALA A 636 37.85 -56.97 -14.98
CA ALA A 636 38.25 -58.38 -14.90
C ALA A 636 39.69 -58.57 -14.38
N PRO A 637 40.72 -57.88 -14.93
CA PRO A 637 42.05 -57.83 -14.33
C PRO A 637 42.06 -57.39 -12.85
N LEU A 638 41.29 -56.35 -12.49
CA LEU A 638 41.16 -55.88 -11.09
C LEU A 638 40.64 -56.98 -10.15
N ALA A 639 39.73 -57.83 -10.61
CA ALA A 639 39.14 -58.90 -9.80
C ALA A 639 40.10 -60.04 -9.44
N ARG A 640 41.25 -60.13 -10.13
CA ARG A 640 42.28 -61.16 -9.89
C ARG A 640 43.21 -60.79 -8.73
N LEU A 641 43.42 -59.50 -8.48
CA LEU A 641 44.27 -58.97 -7.41
C LEU A 641 43.75 -59.33 -5.99
N GLU A 642 44.63 -59.22 -5.00
CA GLU A 642 44.31 -59.30 -3.58
C GLU A 642 43.62 -58.02 -3.09
N THR A 643 44.34 -56.90 -3.21
CA THR A 643 43.80 -55.55 -3.07
C THR A 643 44.17 -54.78 -4.33
N GLY A 644 43.36 -53.81 -4.74
CA GLY A 644 43.65 -53.05 -5.95
C GLY A 644 42.87 -51.76 -6.10
N ASP A 645 43.48 -50.80 -6.80
CA ASP A 645 42.90 -49.51 -7.19
C ASP A 645 43.02 -49.40 -8.72
N LEU A 646 41.88 -49.59 -9.39
CA LEU A 646 41.72 -49.33 -10.82
C LEU A 646 41.20 -47.91 -10.99
N ARG A 647 41.94 -47.05 -11.67
CA ARG A 647 41.58 -45.65 -11.84
C ARG A 647 41.77 -45.16 -13.27
N PHE A 648 40.72 -44.54 -13.79
CA PHE A 648 40.68 -43.81 -15.04
C PHE A 648 40.86 -42.30 -14.74
N SER A 649 41.61 -41.62 -15.61
CA SER A 649 41.72 -40.16 -15.65
C SER A 649 41.82 -39.73 -17.12
N ASP A 650 40.71 -39.29 -17.69
CA ASP A 650 40.55 -39.13 -19.14
C ASP A 650 41.01 -40.42 -19.88
N GLY A 651 41.92 -40.30 -20.85
CA GLY A 651 42.49 -41.44 -21.58
C GLY A 651 43.57 -42.25 -20.85
N GLN A 652 43.86 -41.99 -19.57
CA GLN A 652 44.82 -42.77 -18.78
C GLN A 652 44.11 -43.80 -17.89
N VAL A 653 44.66 -45.01 -17.83
CA VAL A 653 44.18 -46.12 -16.99
C VAL A 653 45.31 -46.64 -16.11
N SER A 654 45.35 -46.22 -14.85
CA SER A 654 46.27 -46.77 -13.85
C SER A 654 45.61 -47.95 -13.13
N LEU A 655 46.24 -49.12 -13.12
CA LEU A 655 45.90 -50.23 -12.24
C LEU A 655 47.04 -50.44 -11.24
N SER A 656 46.73 -50.46 -9.94
CA SER A 656 47.70 -50.73 -8.88
C SER A 656 47.13 -51.70 -7.86
N GLY A 657 48.00 -52.37 -7.10
CA GLY A 657 47.55 -53.31 -6.07
C GLY A 657 48.55 -54.40 -5.72
N THR A 658 48.09 -55.40 -4.98
CA THR A 658 48.86 -56.59 -4.59
C THR A 658 48.40 -57.82 -5.37
N ASP A 659 49.36 -58.55 -5.94
CA ASP A 659 49.11 -59.84 -6.60
C ASP A 659 48.75 -60.94 -5.59
N ARG A 660 48.03 -61.97 -6.06
CA ARG A 660 47.75 -63.19 -5.26
C ARG A 660 48.88 -64.22 -5.30
N TYR A 661 49.75 -64.18 -6.30
CA TYR A 661 50.91 -65.05 -6.46
C TYR A 661 51.95 -64.40 -7.41
N PRO A 662 53.25 -64.74 -7.33
CA PRO A 662 54.32 -64.00 -8.03
C PRO A 662 54.26 -63.98 -9.56
N ALA A 663 53.44 -64.83 -10.18
CA ALA A 663 53.23 -64.89 -11.63
C ALA A 663 51.96 -64.16 -12.12
N ALA A 664 51.15 -63.58 -11.22
CA ALA A 664 49.86 -62.98 -11.57
C ALA A 664 50.02 -61.65 -12.33
N GLY A 665 50.87 -60.73 -11.90
CA GLY A 665 50.98 -59.38 -12.44
C GLY A 665 51.32 -59.33 -13.92
N ALA A 666 52.18 -60.24 -14.40
CA ALA A 666 52.50 -60.36 -15.82
C ALA A 666 51.33 -60.90 -16.67
N GLN A 667 50.46 -61.72 -16.09
CA GLN A 667 49.21 -62.17 -16.73
C GLN A 667 48.19 -61.02 -16.75
N ILE A 668 48.07 -60.30 -15.64
CA ILE A 668 47.19 -59.14 -15.45
C ILE A 668 47.57 -57.98 -16.38
N GLU A 669 48.87 -57.71 -16.60
CA GLU A 669 49.33 -56.75 -17.61
C GLU A 669 48.87 -57.16 -19.01
N ALA A 670 49.14 -58.41 -19.41
CA ALA A 670 48.80 -58.91 -20.74
C ALA A 670 47.29 -58.90 -20.99
N GLU A 671 46.49 -59.26 -19.99
CA GLU A 671 45.03 -59.22 -20.02
C GLU A 671 44.51 -57.79 -20.13
N LEU A 672 44.98 -56.86 -19.29
CA LEU A 672 44.57 -55.44 -19.35
C LEU A 672 44.95 -54.80 -20.69
N LYS A 673 46.14 -55.09 -21.20
CA LYS A 673 46.66 -54.61 -22.49
C LYS A 673 45.88 -55.13 -23.70
N ALA A 674 45.37 -56.36 -23.63
CA ALA A 674 44.50 -56.94 -24.66
C ALA A 674 43.04 -56.46 -24.53
N ALA A 675 42.60 -56.13 -23.31
CA ALA A 675 41.25 -55.70 -22.99
C ALA A 675 40.98 -54.21 -23.29
N LEU A 676 41.98 -53.33 -23.13
CA LEU A 676 41.81 -51.89 -23.32
C LEU A 676 41.66 -51.50 -24.81
N PRO A 677 40.65 -50.69 -25.18
CA PRO A 677 40.47 -50.24 -26.54
C PRO A 677 41.48 -49.14 -26.94
N LYS A 678 41.77 -49.04 -28.24
CA LYS A 678 42.61 -47.97 -28.81
C LYS A 678 42.11 -46.58 -28.37
N GLY A 679 43.04 -45.77 -27.86
CA GLY A 679 42.76 -44.42 -27.32
C GLY A 679 43.09 -44.29 -25.84
N PHE A 680 43.15 -45.41 -25.11
CA PHE A 680 43.63 -45.44 -23.73
C PHE A 680 45.13 -45.76 -23.68
N ALA A 681 45.86 -45.04 -22.83
CA ALA A 681 47.16 -45.42 -22.32
C ALA A 681 46.99 -46.08 -20.94
N MET A 682 47.91 -46.96 -20.57
CA MET A 682 47.84 -47.71 -19.31
C MET A 682 49.12 -47.53 -18.49
N ASP A 683 48.97 -47.54 -17.18
CA ASP A 683 50.03 -47.59 -16.18
C ASP A 683 49.74 -48.75 -15.22
N LEU A 684 50.78 -49.44 -14.75
CA LEU A 684 50.64 -50.66 -13.94
C LEU A 684 51.64 -50.67 -12.79
N ALA A 685 51.13 -50.60 -11.57
CA ALA A 685 51.90 -50.64 -10.33
C ALA A 685 51.39 -51.78 -9.43
N VAL A 686 51.64 -53.02 -9.86
CA VAL A 686 51.25 -54.23 -9.12
C VAL A 686 52.48 -54.83 -8.42
N GLU A 687 52.36 -55.06 -7.11
CA GLU A 687 53.41 -55.64 -6.28
C GLU A 687 53.17 -57.13 -6.06
N ALA A 688 54.24 -57.94 -6.21
CA ALA A 688 54.20 -59.36 -5.90
C ALA A 688 53.97 -59.60 -4.40
N PRO A 689 53.17 -60.62 -3.99
CA PRO A 689 52.85 -60.83 -2.58
C PRO A 689 54.08 -61.22 -1.76
N PRO A 690 54.13 -60.87 -0.47
CA PRO A 690 55.16 -61.34 0.43
C PRO A 690 55.13 -62.87 0.54
N ALA A 691 56.32 -63.49 0.66
CA ALA A 691 56.45 -64.93 0.81
C ALA A 691 55.69 -65.41 2.06
N SER A 692 54.67 -66.24 1.85
CA SER A 692 53.74 -66.67 2.91
C SER A 692 54.16 -68.00 3.54
N LEU A 693 53.92 -68.12 4.85
CA LEU A 693 54.31 -69.32 5.59
C LEU A 693 53.41 -70.52 5.23
N PRO A 694 53.98 -71.74 5.10
CA PRO A 694 53.22 -72.98 4.96
C PRO A 694 52.26 -73.20 6.11
N VAL A 695 51.15 -73.90 5.85
CA VAL A 695 50.12 -74.23 6.83
C VAL A 695 49.89 -75.73 6.96
N GLY A 696 49.41 -76.18 8.12
CA GLY A 696 49.02 -77.58 8.32
C GLY A 696 47.74 -77.96 7.54
N PRO A 697 47.46 -79.27 7.36
CA PRO A 697 46.35 -79.74 6.51
C PRO A 697 44.98 -79.11 6.80
N ARG A 698 44.63 -78.92 8.08
CA ARG A 698 43.36 -78.32 8.51
C ARG A 698 43.13 -76.91 7.97
N GLU A 699 44.14 -76.07 8.14
CA GLU A 699 44.07 -74.67 7.73
C GLU A 699 44.24 -74.56 6.21
N CYS A 700 44.99 -75.47 5.57
CA CYS A 700 45.00 -75.62 4.11
C CYS A 700 43.58 -75.93 3.58
N LEU A 701 42.90 -76.97 4.07
CA LEU A 701 41.55 -77.33 3.61
C LEU A 701 40.57 -76.15 3.78
N LYS A 702 40.64 -75.45 4.92
CA LYS A 702 39.85 -74.25 5.17
C LYS A 702 40.14 -73.15 4.13
N LEU A 703 41.39 -72.80 3.89
CA LEU A 703 41.78 -71.78 2.89
C LEU A 703 41.34 -72.17 1.46
N LEU A 704 41.46 -73.45 1.08
CA LEU A 704 40.97 -73.96 -0.22
C LEU A 704 39.43 -73.86 -0.32
N THR A 705 38.72 -74.09 0.79
CA THR A 705 37.26 -73.98 0.89
C THR A 705 36.83 -72.51 0.79
N ASP A 706 37.46 -71.61 1.53
CA ASP A 706 37.17 -70.16 1.51
C ASP A 706 37.47 -69.53 0.13
N ALA A 707 38.52 -70.00 -0.56
CA ALA A 707 38.80 -69.65 -1.94
C ALA A 707 37.66 -70.06 -2.90
N THR A 708 37.16 -71.29 -2.76
CA THR A 708 36.16 -71.89 -3.66
C THR A 708 34.70 -71.64 -3.25
N ALA A 709 34.44 -71.08 -2.08
CA ALA A 709 33.09 -70.80 -1.55
C ALA A 709 32.21 -69.88 -2.45
N ARG A 710 32.82 -69.18 -3.42
CA ARG A 710 32.13 -68.35 -4.41
C ARG A 710 31.84 -69.08 -5.74
N GLY A 711 32.15 -70.37 -5.82
CA GLY A 711 31.94 -71.24 -6.98
C GLY A 711 33.08 -71.23 -8.00
N LEU A 712 33.14 -72.30 -8.78
CA LEU A 712 33.92 -72.40 -10.02
C LEU A 712 33.00 -72.86 -11.15
N VAL A 713 32.91 -72.05 -12.20
CA VAL A 713 32.11 -72.35 -13.39
C VAL A 713 33.05 -72.61 -14.57
N PHE A 714 32.83 -73.72 -15.27
CA PHE A 714 33.56 -74.09 -16.47
C PHE A 714 32.66 -73.99 -17.69
N LEU A 715 33.23 -73.62 -18.83
CA LEU A 715 32.56 -73.55 -20.12
C LEU A 715 32.36 -74.96 -20.71
N PRO A 716 31.44 -75.15 -21.67
CA PRO A 716 31.39 -76.37 -22.47
C PRO A 716 32.75 -76.62 -23.12
N GLY A 717 33.36 -77.78 -22.84
CA GLY A 717 34.77 -78.07 -23.17
C GLY A 717 35.76 -77.97 -21.99
N GLY A 718 35.28 -77.62 -20.79
CA GLY A 718 36.04 -77.78 -19.54
C GLY A 718 37.08 -76.70 -19.23
N GLN A 719 37.17 -75.63 -20.03
CA GLN A 719 37.97 -74.45 -19.70
C GLN A 719 37.28 -73.59 -18.62
N PRO A 720 38.02 -72.91 -17.72
CA PRO A 720 37.42 -71.98 -16.77
C PRO A 720 36.67 -70.84 -17.47
N GLY A 721 35.48 -70.50 -17.00
CA GLY A 721 34.82 -69.26 -17.41
C GLY A 721 35.55 -68.03 -16.86
N PRO A 722 35.53 -66.86 -17.53
CA PRO A 722 36.27 -65.67 -17.07
C PRO A 722 35.94 -65.22 -15.64
N GLY A 723 34.68 -65.38 -15.19
CA GLY A 723 34.27 -65.09 -13.81
C GLY A 723 34.82 -66.07 -12.76
N SER A 724 35.42 -67.19 -13.17
CA SER A 724 36.02 -68.20 -12.29
C SER A 724 37.51 -67.92 -12.01
N LEU A 725 38.17 -67.07 -12.81
CA LEU A 725 39.59 -66.74 -12.60
C LEU A 725 39.86 -66.16 -11.20
N PRO A 726 39.07 -65.19 -10.67
CA PRO A 726 39.20 -64.72 -9.28
C PRO A 726 38.99 -65.77 -8.18
N ALA A 727 38.45 -66.96 -8.50
CA ALA A 727 38.34 -68.08 -7.58
C ALA A 727 39.51 -69.07 -7.76
N LEU A 728 40.01 -69.28 -8.98
CA LEU A 728 41.23 -70.04 -9.24
C LEU A 728 42.48 -69.33 -8.71
N ASP A 729 42.55 -68.00 -8.80
CA ASP A 729 43.68 -67.22 -8.28
C ASP A 729 43.75 -67.27 -6.74
N ARG A 730 42.60 -67.27 -6.06
CA ARG A 730 42.50 -67.51 -4.60
C ARG A 730 42.81 -68.97 -4.25
N LEU A 731 42.42 -69.94 -5.08
CA LEU A 731 42.76 -71.35 -4.90
C LEU A 731 44.28 -71.56 -5.03
N ALA A 732 44.94 -70.85 -5.97
CA ALA A 732 46.40 -70.85 -6.11
C ALA A 732 47.11 -70.22 -4.91
N GLN A 733 46.65 -69.07 -4.45
CA GLN A 733 47.16 -68.40 -3.25
C GLN A 733 47.09 -69.28 -2.00
N ALA A 734 46.01 -70.06 -1.85
CA ALA A 734 45.89 -71.08 -0.80
C ALA A 734 46.84 -72.26 -1.04
N ALA A 735 46.86 -72.82 -2.26
CA ALA A 735 47.67 -73.98 -2.62
C ALA A 735 49.18 -73.77 -2.47
N LEU A 736 49.69 -72.55 -2.71
CA LEU A 736 51.10 -72.19 -2.48
C LEU A 736 51.56 -72.36 -1.02
N ARG A 737 50.62 -72.36 -0.07
CA ARG A 737 50.87 -72.56 1.38
C ARG A 737 50.57 -73.98 1.86
N CYS A 738 49.98 -74.82 1.01
CA CYS A 738 49.49 -76.15 1.36
C CYS A 738 50.58 -77.24 1.27
N PRO A 739 50.42 -78.36 2.01
CA PRO A 739 51.01 -79.64 1.66
C PRO A 739 50.56 -80.12 0.27
N PRO A 740 51.22 -81.14 -0.33
CA PRO A 740 50.88 -81.64 -1.66
C PRO A 740 49.41 -82.02 -1.83
N LEU A 741 48.81 -81.58 -2.92
CA LEU A 741 47.40 -81.74 -3.24
C LEU A 741 47.15 -82.89 -4.24
N ALA A 742 46.09 -83.64 -3.97
CA ALA A 742 45.57 -84.71 -4.80
C ALA A 742 44.28 -84.26 -5.49
N LEU A 743 44.22 -84.35 -6.82
CA LEU A 743 43.02 -84.03 -7.62
C LEU A 743 42.37 -85.30 -8.16
N GLN A 744 41.05 -85.43 -8.02
CA GLN A 744 40.29 -86.62 -8.42
C GLN A 744 38.88 -86.26 -8.91
N GLY A 745 38.20 -87.19 -9.58
CA GLY A 745 36.76 -87.09 -9.83
C GLY A 745 35.94 -87.40 -8.56
N ALA A 746 34.92 -86.60 -8.25
CA ALA A 746 34.17 -86.68 -6.99
C ALA A 746 33.45 -88.03 -6.75
N GLN A 747 33.15 -88.79 -7.79
CA GLN A 747 32.33 -90.02 -7.70
C GLN A 747 33.11 -91.29 -7.32
N GLY A 748 34.45 -91.25 -7.20
CA GLY A 748 35.25 -92.41 -6.77
C GLY A 748 35.21 -93.63 -7.71
N ALA A 749 34.83 -93.43 -8.97
CA ALA A 749 34.80 -94.49 -9.98
C ALA A 749 36.20 -94.70 -10.59
N ALA A 750 36.57 -95.97 -10.82
CA ALA A 750 37.86 -96.35 -11.41
C ALA A 750 38.08 -95.83 -12.86
N VAL A 751 37.01 -95.41 -13.53
CA VAL A 751 37.06 -94.57 -14.73
C VAL A 751 36.61 -93.16 -14.32
N PRO A 752 37.45 -92.13 -14.43
CA PRO A 752 37.04 -90.77 -14.08
C PRO A 752 36.00 -90.25 -15.07
N ASP A 753 35.04 -89.49 -14.58
CA ASP A 753 34.16 -88.67 -15.42
C ASP A 753 35.01 -87.78 -16.34
N PRO A 754 34.88 -87.89 -17.68
CA PRO A 754 35.66 -87.09 -18.62
C PRO A 754 35.54 -85.57 -18.39
N VAL A 755 34.39 -85.10 -17.89
CA VAL A 755 34.17 -83.67 -17.60
C VAL A 755 35.00 -83.26 -16.38
N ALA A 756 34.87 -84.00 -15.27
CA ALA A 756 35.68 -83.77 -14.07
C ALA A 756 37.19 -83.94 -14.31
N ALA A 757 37.61 -84.83 -15.21
CA ALA A 757 39.02 -84.99 -15.58
C ALA A 757 39.58 -83.75 -16.30
N ILE A 758 38.85 -83.21 -17.27
CA ILE A 758 39.27 -81.99 -18.00
C ILE A 758 39.26 -80.78 -17.04
N GLN A 759 38.24 -80.66 -16.19
CA GLN A 759 38.16 -79.58 -15.19
C GLN A 759 39.27 -79.67 -14.13
N GLY A 760 39.61 -80.89 -13.68
CA GLY A 760 40.69 -81.15 -12.75
C GLY A 760 42.06 -80.82 -13.34
N GLU A 761 42.30 -81.17 -14.62
CA GLU A 761 43.51 -80.80 -15.34
C GLU A 761 43.59 -79.29 -15.58
N ALA A 762 42.46 -78.62 -15.85
CA ALA A 762 42.42 -77.16 -15.96
C ALA A 762 42.76 -76.45 -14.63
N ILE A 763 42.26 -76.98 -13.50
CA ILE A 763 42.65 -76.53 -12.15
C ILE A 763 44.16 -76.77 -11.94
N ARG A 764 44.67 -77.97 -12.25
CA ARG A 764 46.11 -78.31 -12.12
C ARG A 764 46.98 -77.35 -12.94
N ALA A 765 46.61 -77.09 -14.18
CA ALA A 765 47.32 -76.17 -15.08
C ALA A 765 47.35 -74.74 -14.52
N HIS A 766 46.23 -74.22 -13.99
CA HIS A 766 46.18 -72.90 -13.36
C HIS A 766 47.07 -72.82 -12.10
N LEU A 767 47.02 -73.84 -11.24
CA LEU A 767 47.85 -73.91 -10.03
C LEU A 767 49.35 -73.94 -10.38
N VAL A 768 49.75 -74.72 -11.39
CA VAL A 768 51.16 -74.77 -11.85
C VAL A 768 51.58 -73.47 -12.53
N ALA A 769 50.71 -72.84 -13.34
CA ALA A 769 50.96 -71.54 -13.94
C ALA A 769 51.06 -70.40 -12.90
N ALA A 770 50.45 -70.57 -11.73
CA ALA A 770 50.57 -69.67 -10.58
C ALA A 770 51.84 -69.89 -9.73
N GLY A 771 52.66 -70.91 -10.06
CA GLY A 771 53.92 -71.21 -9.40
C GLY A 771 53.87 -72.34 -8.36
N VAL A 772 52.73 -73.03 -8.19
CA VAL A 772 52.70 -74.25 -7.36
C VAL A 772 53.52 -75.35 -8.06
N PRO A 773 54.46 -76.04 -7.38
CA PRO A 773 55.27 -77.06 -8.03
C PRO A 773 54.42 -78.16 -8.67
N ALA A 774 54.76 -78.60 -9.88
CA ALA A 774 54.02 -79.66 -10.58
C ALA A 774 54.04 -81.02 -9.84
N SER A 775 55.03 -81.23 -8.95
CA SER A 775 55.08 -82.36 -8.01
C SER A 775 54.13 -82.22 -6.81
N HIS A 776 53.69 -81.01 -6.49
CA HIS A 776 52.77 -80.70 -5.39
C HIS A 776 51.28 -80.76 -5.81
N VAL A 777 50.95 -80.92 -7.09
CA VAL A 777 49.55 -81.09 -7.54
C VAL A 777 49.46 -82.20 -8.58
N SER A 778 48.94 -83.37 -8.18
CA SER A 778 48.84 -84.56 -9.04
C SER A 778 47.41 -85.07 -9.16
N TRP A 779 46.97 -85.36 -10.39
CA TRP A 779 45.74 -86.11 -10.65
C TRP A 779 45.92 -87.60 -10.29
N MET A 780 44.92 -88.23 -9.68
CA MET A 780 44.92 -89.66 -9.34
C MET A 780 43.55 -90.29 -9.53
N ALA A 781 43.51 -91.47 -10.16
CA ALA A 781 42.27 -92.23 -10.39
C ALA A 781 41.63 -92.76 -9.09
N ASP A 782 42.44 -93.10 -8.09
CA ASP A 782 42.00 -93.55 -6.77
C ASP A 782 42.95 -93.03 -5.67
N PHE A 783 42.45 -92.91 -4.45
CA PHE A 783 43.18 -92.51 -3.25
C PHE A 783 42.56 -93.19 -2.02
N GLY A 784 42.98 -94.42 -1.74
CA GLY A 784 42.52 -95.24 -0.60
C GLY A 784 43.01 -94.76 0.78
N GLY A 785 43.06 -93.44 1.01
CA GLY A 785 43.45 -92.83 2.28
C GLY A 785 42.24 -92.49 3.15
N GLU A 786 41.77 -93.44 3.96
CA GLU A 786 40.79 -93.16 5.01
C GLU A 786 41.33 -92.09 5.98
N GLY A 787 40.62 -90.96 6.09
CA GLY A 787 40.97 -89.87 7.00
C GLY A 787 41.64 -88.64 6.37
N ALA A 788 41.86 -88.59 5.05
CA ALA A 788 42.38 -87.38 4.41
C ALA A 788 41.34 -86.26 4.28
N GLU A 789 41.72 -85.06 4.72
CA GLU A 789 40.91 -83.84 4.67
C GLU A 789 40.78 -83.36 3.22
N SER A 790 39.53 -83.25 2.72
CA SER A 790 39.24 -82.97 1.31
C SER A 790 38.02 -82.07 1.07
N LEU A 791 38.10 -81.33 -0.03
CA LEU A 791 37.12 -80.40 -0.59
C LEU A 791 36.56 -81.01 -1.90
N THR A 792 35.32 -80.72 -2.26
CA THR A 792 34.81 -81.01 -3.61
C THR A 792 34.25 -79.73 -4.25
N VAL A 793 34.81 -79.34 -5.40
CA VAL A 793 34.39 -78.15 -6.15
C VAL A 793 34.18 -78.52 -7.62
N ALA A 794 33.05 -78.13 -8.19
CA ALA A 794 32.70 -78.37 -9.61
C ALA A 794 32.91 -79.84 -10.10
N GLY A 795 32.68 -80.85 -9.25
CA GLY A 795 32.89 -82.26 -9.59
C GLY A 795 34.31 -82.80 -9.39
N VAL A 796 35.27 -81.93 -9.05
CA VAL A 796 36.66 -82.29 -8.71
C VAL A 796 36.82 -82.35 -7.19
N ARG A 797 37.31 -83.48 -6.67
CA ARG A 797 37.76 -83.60 -5.28
C ARG A 797 39.21 -83.16 -5.17
N ILE A 798 39.49 -82.30 -4.21
CA ILE A 798 40.82 -81.79 -3.84
C ILE A 798 41.12 -82.31 -2.43
N SER A 799 42.05 -83.26 -2.30
CA SER A 799 42.46 -83.83 -1.01
C SER A 799 43.86 -83.35 -0.62
N VAL A 800 44.05 -82.97 0.63
CA VAL A 800 45.36 -82.56 1.15
C VAL A 800 46.11 -83.82 1.61
N ARG A 801 47.31 -84.07 1.09
CA ARG A 801 48.14 -85.18 1.60
C ARG A 801 48.74 -84.83 2.96
N PRO A 802 48.75 -85.75 3.95
CA PRO A 802 49.73 -85.67 5.03
C PRO A 802 51.15 -85.78 4.45
N GLN A 803 52.14 -85.24 5.18
CA GLN A 803 53.57 -85.39 4.88
C GLN A 803 54.09 -86.74 5.39
#